data_AF-A0A936GUV3-F1
#
_entry.id   AF-A0A936GUV3-F1
#
_cell.length_a   1.000
_cell.length_b   1.000
_cell.length_c   1.000
_cell.angle_alpha   90.00
_cell.angle_beta   90.00
_cell.angle_gamma   90.00
#
_symmetry.space_group_name_H-M   'P 1'
#
loop_
_entity.id
_entity.type
_entity.pdbx_description
1 polymer ?
#
loop_
_entity_poly.entity_id
_entity_poly.type
_entity_poly.pdbx_seq_one_letter_code
_entity_poly.pdbx_strand_id
1 'polypeptide(L)'
;MRNNVLLLLVLHVVSLNAQFYDSFDDGDHVANPKWLGNNSLFTVDPQNKLRLNAPAGGLAYLYTELVYPDSFVATAELSMEFSPSATNFTRIYFMSNHKDPGLGNAYFIQAGENGSNDALHLYKSEWGVTSLLASGTPGAMAGDPSTAALKIVYQKSGEITVWADYNLDGSFEDRFSATDAMLLPSQASYFGIQCTFTTSRKDKFVFDNLGVSLYQVDGSPPALSSSRVVNPFTIALGFSEVLDEISALDKNNYHIKAAFLPDSVYWGQSHDKVFLQFANPLPASVPFELTVAALKDLAGNTLTSYTTTLEYFRAPVVGELVLTEILYDPYVNHNDFIEVYNAGTVGVSLDSLLISNPMNGQKQWINDPIPLQPGSYRAYTPDADQLRQTYNTAATADIRFNALPAFNNDKGAVVISNFLGQVLDSFFYTELYQTLDPDIKNQEGVSLEKMQALAFQNHPSNWLSADSSTLYASPGYESAHRHDQLAPKLIHAEALDSQTILLTFDDFMNRASAQQIDNIGFADNKPEVENADVALFNSRLIVVKLAEPLSALSPYLLRIQGLTDKNNNNIRDTTLSLYYGVIPGVGDLVLSEVLFYPNSGGFDFIELYNASDRALQLKNIVFANLDNNSEEVVSSSYVLKAGEYVALCEDTTALKTQYPVPAHARFLQSELPPLNADEGLIQLINSDGEMLDTFSYHEDRHHPLLDSEDRKGVSLERICLKAFDNSTFNWHSGARAGGFASPGYANSNQMIQGLVQDQILSYEKVFSPNGDGMDDVLIMEYQLEKPGFLLSLEVYSTEGYKVKKLTNNELLGTHGVLTWDGTNDNGLPERMGIYILVASFFHPEGDRYLIKKDCVLADFID
;
A
#
# COMPACT_ATOMS: atom_id res chain seq x y z
N MET A 1 -99.42 24.19 14.72
CA MET A 1 -99.90 23.42 15.89
C MET A 1 -98.65 22.97 16.63
N ARG A 2 -98.32 23.58 17.78
CA ARG A 2 -98.51 23.00 19.13
C ARG A 2 -97.96 21.56 19.19
N ASN A 3 -96.90 21.24 19.91
CA ASN A 3 -96.81 21.37 21.36
C ASN A 3 -95.37 21.36 21.89
N ASN A 4 -95.10 22.27 22.83
CA ASN A 4 -93.98 22.26 23.75
C ASN A 4 -94.23 21.24 24.87
N VAL A 5 -93.22 20.44 25.23
CA VAL A 5 -93.05 19.93 26.60
C VAL A 5 -91.57 20.11 26.95
N LEU A 6 -91.31 21.11 27.80
CA LEU A 6 -90.02 21.40 28.42
C LEU A 6 -90.02 20.71 29.79
N LEU A 7 -89.21 19.66 29.97
CA LEU A 7 -88.97 19.03 31.27
C LEU A 7 -87.60 19.55 31.77
N LEU A 8 -87.64 20.46 32.74
CA LEU A 8 -86.45 21.05 33.36
C LEU A 8 -86.02 20.13 34.51
N LEU A 9 -85.05 19.25 34.25
CA LEU A 9 -84.44 18.38 35.27
C LEU A 9 -83.12 19.04 35.71
N VAL A 10 -83.18 19.75 36.83
CA VAL A 10 -82.00 20.30 37.51
C VAL A 10 -81.24 19.12 38.12
N LEU A 11 -80.31 18.55 37.34
CA LEU A 11 -79.28 17.64 37.84
C LEU A 11 -78.18 18.50 38.49
N HIS A 12 -78.19 18.60 39.82
CA HIS A 12 -76.99 18.91 40.58
C HIS A 12 -76.03 17.72 40.40
N VAL A 13 -75.14 17.81 39.43
CA VAL A 13 -74.01 16.87 39.29
C VAL A 13 -73.02 17.26 40.38
N VAL A 14 -73.12 16.61 41.55
CA VAL A 14 -71.98 16.51 42.46
C VAL A 14 -71.04 15.50 41.80
N SER A 15 -70.02 16.00 41.13
CA SER A 15 -68.92 15.20 40.58
C SER A 15 -68.08 14.66 41.74
N LEU A 16 -68.50 13.51 42.29
CA LEU A 16 -67.65 12.70 43.18
C LEU A 16 -66.70 11.90 42.29
N ASN A 17 -65.41 12.22 42.34
CA ASN A 17 -64.38 11.44 41.66
C ASN A 17 -63.91 10.31 42.59
N ALA A 18 -63.75 9.10 42.04
CA ALA A 18 -63.22 7.92 42.76
C ALA A 18 -61.69 7.99 43.00
N GLN A 19 -61.09 9.13 42.70
CA GLN A 19 -59.67 9.47 42.81
C GLN A 19 -59.58 11.01 42.86
N PHE A 20 -58.62 11.54 43.60
CA PHE A 20 -58.30 12.97 43.54
C PHE A 20 -56.78 13.15 43.65
N TYR A 21 -56.30 14.26 43.11
CA TYR A 21 -54.93 14.68 43.24
C TYR A 21 -54.90 16.20 43.27
N ASP A 22 -54.06 16.76 44.14
CA ASP A 22 -53.88 18.19 44.30
C ASP A 22 -52.40 18.51 44.51
N SER A 23 -51.79 19.16 43.52
CA SER A 23 -50.45 19.77 43.62
C SER A 23 -50.53 21.27 43.90
N PHE A 24 -51.74 21.84 44.04
CA PHE A 24 -51.98 23.27 44.25
C PHE A 24 -51.36 24.19 43.18
N ASP A 25 -50.96 23.64 42.02
CA ASP A 25 -50.35 24.36 40.89
C ASP A 25 -51.27 25.39 40.25
N ASP A 26 -52.57 25.25 40.45
CA ASP A 26 -53.58 26.22 40.05
C ASP A 26 -53.70 27.42 41.00
N GLY A 27 -52.94 27.42 42.10
CA GLY A 27 -52.91 28.48 43.10
C GLY A 27 -54.11 28.51 44.03
N ASP A 28 -54.94 27.46 44.06
CA ASP A 28 -56.17 27.39 44.84
C ASP A 28 -56.25 26.08 45.67
N HIS A 29 -57.01 26.13 46.76
CA HIS A 29 -57.40 24.96 47.56
C HIS A 29 -58.92 24.89 47.78
N VAL A 30 -59.69 25.86 47.27
CA VAL A 30 -61.16 25.92 47.46
C VAL A 30 -61.95 25.39 46.26
N ALA A 31 -61.29 25.05 45.14
CA ALA A 31 -61.90 24.41 43.98
C ALA A 31 -60.91 23.45 43.29
N ASN A 32 -61.43 22.32 42.77
CA ASN A 32 -60.75 21.37 41.88
C ASN A 32 -59.38 20.79 42.35
N PRO A 33 -59.30 20.07 43.49
CA PRO A 33 -60.38 19.61 44.35
C PRO A 33 -60.78 20.62 45.43
N LYS A 34 -62.02 20.51 45.91
CA LYS A 34 -62.53 21.42 46.94
C LYS A 34 -62.15 20.92 48.33
N TRP A 35 -61.21 21.58 48.99
CA TRP A 35 -60.95 21.37 50.41
C TRP A 35 -61.99 22.11 51.28
N LEU A 36 -62.38 21.46 52.37
CA LEU A 36 -63.35 21.93 53.36
C LEU A 36 -62.72 21.85 54.77
N GLY A 37 -63.31 22.54 55.75
CA GLY A 37 -62.80 22.59 57.12
C GLY A 37 -62.37 24.01 57.49
N ASN A 38 -61.16 24.16 58.03
CA ASN A 38 -60.62 25.46 58.44
C ASN A 38 -59.99 26.24 57.26
N ASN A 39 -60.67 26.37 56.11
CA ASN A 39 -60.11 26.95 54.89
C ASN A 39 -59.46 28.33 55.08
N SER A 40 -60.00 29.17 55.98
CA SER A 40 -59.45 30.51 56.25
C SER A 40 -58.11 30.49 56.99
N LEU A 41 -57.68 29.33 57.51
CA LEU A 41 -56.40 29.14 58.19
C LEU A 41 -55.33 28.56 57.26
N PHE A 42 -55.64 28.33 55.98
CA PHE A 42 -54.71 27.81 54.99
C PHE A 42 -54.71 28.71 53.76
N THR A 43 -53.56 28.79 53.10
CA THR A 43 -53.35 29.55 51.87
C THR A 43 -52.40 28.77 50.97
N VAL A 44 -52.64 28.79 49.67
CA VAL A 44 -51.60 28.38 48.70
C VAL A 44 -50.54 29.47 48.63
N ASP A 45 -49.29 29.12 48.90
CA ASP A 45 -48.16 30.05 48.92
C ASP A 45 -47.60 30.31 47.50
N PRO A 46 -46.66 31.27 47.32
CA PRO A 46 -46.11 31.57 45.99
C PRO A 46 -45.30 30.44 45.33
N GLN A 47 -45.03 29.33 46.05
CA GLN A 47 -44.41 28.13 45.51
C GLN A 47 -45.46 27.09 45.10
N ASN A 48 -46.75 27.48 45.04
CA ASN A 48 -47.88 26.59 44.79
C ASN A 48 -47.97 25.45 45.81
N LYS A 49 -47.72 25.73 47.09
CA LYS A 49 -47.87 24.73 48.16
C LYS A 49 -48.94 25.15 49.15
N LEU A 50 -49.69 24.18 49.66
CA LEU A 50 -50.69 24.43 50.69
C LEU A 50 -50.01 24.69 52.02
N ARG A 51 -50.13 25.92 52.53
CA ARG A 51 -49.48 26.36 53.76
C ARG A 51 -50.49 26.72 54.84
N LEU A 52 -50.23 26.29 56.08
CA LEU A 52 -50.94 26.79 57.25
C LEU A 52 -50.61 28.29 57.44
N ASN A 53 -51.60 29.13 57.73
CA ASN A 53 -51.44 30.55 57.99
C ASN A 53 -52.45 31.02 59.06
N ALA A 54 -52.26 30.55 60.29
CA ALA A 54 -53.20 30.80 61.38
C ALA A 54 -52.86 32.07 62.18
N PRO A 55 -53.86 32.80 62.73
CA PRO A 55 -53.61 34.04 63.47
C PRO A 55 -53.00 33.80 64.87
N ALA A 56 -53.28 32.66 65.50
CA ALA A 56 -52.78 32.24 66.82
C ALA A 56 -52.56 30.72 66.85
N GLY A 57 -51.82 30.21 67.86
CA GLY A 57 -51.63 28.77 68.04
C GLY A 57 -52.95 28.01 68.29
N GLY A 58 -53.01 26.75 67.86
CA GLY A 58 -54.21 25.93 67.97
C GLY A 58 -54.14 24.66 67.13
N LEU A 59 -55.30 24.24 66.65
CA LEU A 59 -55.49 23.10 65.76
C LEU A 59 -56.23 23.57 64.51
N ALA A 60 -55.78 23.11 63.35
CA ALA A 60 -56.43 23.38 62.08
C ALA A 60 -56.46 22.10 61.24
N TYR A 61 -57.56 21.87 60.52
CA TYR A 61 -57.67 20.73 59.61
C TYR A 61 -58.36 21.11 58.30
N LEU A 62 -58.04 20.33 57.27
CA LEU A 62 -58.72 20.33 55.98
C LEU A 62 -59.07 18.91 55.59
N TYR A 63 -60.16 18.76 54.85
CA TYR A 63 -60.57 17.49 54.29
C TYR A 63 -61.17 17.68 52.90
N THR A 64 -61.11 16.62 52.11
CA THR A 64 -61.81 16.50 50.82
C THR A 64 -62.59 15.19 50.82
N GLU A 65 -63.72 15.18 50.12
CA GLU A 65 -64.60 14.01 50.00
C GLU A 65 -64.29 13.25 48.71
N LEU A 66 -64.15 11.93 48.82
CA LEU A 66 -63.84 11.03 47.72
C LEU A 66 -64.50 9.67 47.93
N VAL A 67 -64.60 8.89 46.84
CA VAL A 67 -64.99 7.49 46.91
C VAL A 67 -63.72 6.64 46.82
N TYR A 68 -63.44 5.83 47.83
CA TYR A 68 -62.27 4.96 47.81
C TYR A 68 -62.51 3.69 46.97
N PRO A 69 -61.56 3.29 46.11
CA PRO A 69 -61.56 1.95 45.52
C PRO A 69 -61.18 0.88 46.57
N ASP A 70 -61.46 -0.40 46.27
CA ASP A 70 -61.13 -1.54 47.15
C ASP A 70 -59.62 -1.65 47.46
N SER A 71 -58.76 -1.09 46.60
CA SER A 71 -57.32 -0.95 46.81
C SER A 71 -56.83 0.33 46.15
N PHE A 72 -55.98 1.11 46.84
CA PHE A 72 -55.55 2.42 46.38
C PHE A 72 -54.10 2.72 46.76
N VAL A 73 -53.54 3.73 46.10
CA VAL A 73 -52.32 4.41 46.49
C VAL A 73 -52.69 5.83 46.93
N ALA A 74 -52.39 6.18 48.17
CA ALA A 74 -52.43 7.54 48.67
C ALA A 74 -51.03 8.16 48.64
N THR A 75 -50.93 9.40 48.20
CA THR A 75 -49.69 10.19 48.16
C THR A 75 -49.84 11.46 48.98
N ALA A 76 -48.76 11.88 49.61
CA ALA A 76 -48.70 13.18 50.27
C ALA A 76 -47.27 13.63 50.48
N GLU A 77 -46.99 14.90 50.25
CA GLU A 77 -45.76 15.55 50.71
C GLU A 77 -46.06 16.48 51.88
N LEU A 78 -45.15 16.49 52.85
CA LEU A 78 -45.20 17.39 53.99
C LEU A 78 -43.83 18.00 54.27
N SER A 79 -43.84 19.25 54.72
CA SER A 79 -42.68 19.95 55.26
C SER A 79 -43.09 20.73 56.50
N MET A 80 -42.40 20.46 57.60
CA MET A 80 -42.46 21.22 58.83
C MET A 80 -41.16 22.02 58.93
N GLU A 81 -41.24 23.35 58.83
CA GLU A 81 -40.09 24.27 58.93
C GLU A 81 -39.62 24.45 60.39
N PHE A 82 -39.51 23.33 61.10
CA PHE A 82 -39.08 23.17 62.48
C PHE A 82 -38.89 21.67 62.78
N SER A 83 -38.05 21.34 63.76
CA SER A 83 -38.07 20.01 64.39
C SER A 83 -39.39 19.80 65.15
N PRO A 84 -40.16 18.74 64.84
CA PRO A 84 -41.48 18.51 65.44
C PRO A 84 -41.44 18.30 66.96
N SER A 85 -42.62 18.37 67.59
CA SER A 85 -42.77 18.12 69.01
C SER A 85 -44.17 17.59 69.35
N ALA A 86 -44.37 17.09 70.58
CA ALA A 86 -45.70 16.70 71.07
C ALA A 86 -46.76 17.83 71.03
N THR A 87 -46.35 19.09 70.87
CA THR A 87 -47.25 20.25 70.73
C THR A 87 -47.17 20.92 69.34
N ASN A 88 -46.33 20.41 68.45
CA ASN A 88 -46.21 20.86 67.05
C ASN A 88 -46.02 19.63 66.14
N PHE A 89 -47.10 19.11 65.60
CA PHE A 89 -47.09 17.91 64.76
C PHE A 89 -48.22 17.96 63.72
N THR A 90 -48.11 17.12 62.70
CA THR A 90 -49.17 16.96 61.69
C THR A 90 -49.64 15.52 61.55
N ARG A 91 -50.89 15.37 61.10
CA ARG A 91 -51.50 14.09 60.74
C ARG A 91 -52.06 14.17 59.33
N ILE A 92 -51.77 13.14 58.54
CA ILE A 92 -52.32 12.92 57.20
C ILE A 92 -53.24 11.72 57.28
N TYR A 93 -54.55 11.98 57.27
CA TYR A 93 -55.61 10.99 57.30
C TYR A 93 -55.89 10.54 55.86
N PHE A 94 -55.20 9.49 55.44
CA PHE A 94 -55.33 8.94 54.09
C PHE A 94 -56.58 8.08 53.90
N MET A 95 -57.31 7.75 54.98
CA MET A 95 -58.64 7.11 54.91
C MET A 95 -59.45 7.41 56.18
N SER A 96 -60.59 8.11 56.06
CA SER A 96 -61.48 8.46 57.19
C SER A 96 -62.97 8.33 56.82
N ASN A 97 -63.80 7.95 57.79
CA ASN A 97 -65.26 7.94 57.67
C ASN A 97 -65.96 9.21 58.20
N HIS A 98 -65.21 10.20 58.67
CA HIS A 98 -65.76 11.41 59.26
C HIS A 98 -65.08 12.67 58.70
N LYS A 99 -65.88 13.73 58.51
CA LYS A 99 -65.46 15.04 57.97
C LYS A 99 -64.48 15.82 58.84
N ASP A 100 -64.51 15.56 60.15
CA ASP A 100 -63.43 15.94 61.06
C ASP A 100 -62.62 14.66 61.28
N PRO A 101 -61.49 14.48 60.59
CA PRO A 101 -60.78 13.21 60.56
C PRO A 101 -60.30 12.75 61.94
N GLY A 102 -60.14 13.68 62.90
CA GLY A 102 -59.72 13.37 64.26
C GLY A 102 -60.82 12.80 65.17
N LEU A 103 -62.09 12.83 64.76
CA LEU A 103 -63.23 12.37 65.57
C LEU A 103 -63.84 11.03 65.07
N GLY A 104 -63.45 10.60 63.88
CA GLY A 104 -63.99 9.39 63.24
C GLY A 104 -63.12 8.17 63.40
N ASN A 105 -63.55 7.13 62.69
CA ASN A 105 -62.69 6.01 62.38
C ASN A 105 -61.80 6.39 61.21
N ALA A 106 -60.49 6.22 61.36
CA ALA A 106 -59.54 6.60 60.32
C ALA A 106 -58.21 5.83 60.42
N TYR A 107 -57.51 5.73 59.30
CA TYR A 107 -56.07 5.49 59.29
C TYR A 107 -55.34 6.76 58.89
N PHE A 108 -54.22 7.02 59.57
CA PHE A 108 -53.44 8.22 59.32
C PHE A 108 -51.96 8.02 59.63
N ILE A 109 -51.13 8.83 58.97
CA ILE A 109 -49.73 8.99 59.30
C ILE A 109 -49.60 10.20 60.22
N GLN A 110 -48.89 10.05 61.33
CA GLN A 110 -48.47 11.17 62.16
C GLN A 110 -46.98 11.44 61.93
N ALA A 111 -46.66 12.71 61.72
CA ALA A 111 -45.30 13.23 61.69
C ALA A 111 -45.10 14.18 62.88
N GLY A 112 -44.30 13.74 63.86
CA GLY A 112 -43.95 14.48 65.05
C GLY A 112 -44.37 13.83 66.37
N GLU A 113 -43.39 13.69 67.28
CA GLU A 113 -43.46 13.27 68.67
C GLU A 113 -42.42 14.05 69.51
N ASN A 114 -42.18 13.67 70.77
CA ASN A 114 -41.21 14.37 71.63
C ASN A 114 -39.90 13.59 71.72
N GLY A 115 -38.81 14.07 71.12
CA GLY A 115 -37.46 13.53 71.31
C GLY A 115 -36.63 13.50 70.02
N SER A 116 -35.37 13.05 70.12
CA SER A 116 -34.45 12.94 68.97
C SER A 116 -34.70 11.72 68.07
N ASN A 117 -35.68 10.88 68.41
CA ASN A 117 -36.03 9.66 67.68
C ASN A 117 -37.30 9.83 66.82
N ASP A 118 -37.68 11.08 66.56
CA ASP A 118 -38.88 11.46 65.84
C ASP A 118 -39.02 10.70 64.52
N ALA A 119 -40.14 9.99 64.33
CA ALA A 119 -40.38 9.11 63.17
C ALA A 119 -41.78 9.33 62.58
N LEU A 120 -42.02 8.74 61.42
CA LEU A 120 -43.37 8.60 60.89
C LEU A 120 -44.07 7.41 61.55
N HIS A 121 -45.31 7.60 61.94
CA HIS A 121 -46.09 6.56 62.62
C HIS A 121 -47.43 6.35 61.92
N LEU A 122 -47.71 5.10 61.57
CA LEU A 122 -49.03 4.67 61.08
C LEU A 122 -49.92 4.36 62.28
N TYR A 123 -51.03 5.07 62.37
CA TYR A 123 -52.05 4.92 63.41
C TYR A 123 -53.39 4.51 62.82
N LYS A 124 -54.20 3.86 63.67
CA LYS A 124 -55.66 3.85 63.53
C LYS A 124 -56.31 4.75 64.59
N SER A 125 -57.45 5.33 64.24
CA SER A 125 -58.38 6.00 65.14
C SER A 125 -59.67 5.21 65.18
N GLU A 126 -60.18 4.91 66.37
CA GLU A 126 -61.51 4.37 66.60
C GLU A 126 -62.29 5.38 67.43
N TRP A 127 -63.20 6.13 66.80
CA TRP A 127 -63.97 7.21 67.43
C TRP A 127 -63.11 8.21 68.23
N GLY A 128 -61.97 8.62 67.66
CA GLY A 128 -61.02 9.57 68.24
C GLY A 128 -59.99 8.97 69.20
N VAL A 129 -60.04 7.65 69.46
CA VAL A 129 -59.01 6.93 70.25
C VAL A 129 -57.95 6.37 69.31
N THR A 130 -56.70 6.81 69.45
CA THR A 130 -55.59 6.46 68.55
C THR A 130 -54.79 5.25 69.05
N SER A 131 -54.50 4.29 68.16
CA SER A 131 -53.62 3.12 68.42
C SER A 131 -52.54 3.01 67.34
N LEU A 132 -51.28 2.82 67.74
CA LEU A 132 -50.14 2.67 66.83
C LEU A 132 -50.20 1.30 66.14
N LEU A 133 -49.98 1.27 64.82
CA LEU A 133 -49.94 0.06 64.01
C LEU A 133 -48.51 -0.30 63.58
N ALA A 134 -47.77 0.69 63.06
CA ALA A 134 -46.40 0.52 62.60
C ALA A 134 -45.64 1.86 62.66
N SER A 135 -44.32 1.79 62.70
CA SER A 135 -43.44 2.95 62.73
C SER A 135 -42.38 2.83 61.65
N GLY A 136 -42.02 3.97 61.05
CA GLY A 136 -40.83 4.09 60.23
C GLY A 136 -39.55 4.20 61.05
N THR A 137 -38.47 4.60 60.38
CA THR A 137 -37.14 4.68 60.94
C THR A 137 -37.05 5.75 62.06
N PRO A 138 -36.62 5.37 63.29
CA PRO A 138 -36.42 6.33 64.38
C PRO A 138 -35.46 7.46 64.03
N GLY A 139 -35.86 8.70 64.29
CA GLY A 139 -35.06 9.91 64.08
C GLY A 139 -35.14 10.49 62.68
N ALA A 140 -35.81 9.83 61.73
CA ALA A 140 -35.92 10.29 60.35
C ALA A 140 -36.71 11.62 60.20
N MET A 141 -37.58 11.94 61.16
CA MET A 141 -38.32 13.21 61.21
C MET A 141 -37.72 14.25 62.16
N ALA A 142 -36.52 14.02 62.71
CA ALA A 142 -35.91 14.91 63.71
C ALA A 142 -35.23 16.17 63.12
N GLY A 143 -35.25 16.35 61.80
CA GLY A 143 -34.63 17.47 61.09
C GLY A 143 -35.29 18.84 61.31
N ASP A 144 -34.62 19.91 60.88
CA ASP A 144 -35.18 21.27 60.75
C ASP A 144 -34.69 21.88 59.42
N PRO A 145 -35.52 21.92 58.36
CA PRO A 145 -36.90 21.45 58.29
C PRO A 145 -37.00 19.91 58.37
N SER A 146 -38.17 19.42 58.77
CA SER A 146 -38.55 18.01 58.77
C SER A 146 -39.48 17.73 57.61
N THR A 147 -39.04 16.90 56.66
CA THR A 147 -39.71 16.67 55.36
C THR A 147 -40.00 15.20 55.12
N ALA A 148 -41.10 14.91 54.42
CA ALA A 148 -41.37 13.58 53.91
C ALA A 148 -42.31 13.61 52.70
N ALA A 149 -41.97 12.86 51.65
CA ALA A 149 -42.90 12.39 50.64
C ALA A 149 -43.36 10.98 51.00
N LEU A 150 -44.67 10.75 50.96
CA LEU A 150 -45.32 9.53 51.36
C LEU A 150 -45.98 8.86 50.16
N LYS A 151 -45.78 7.55 50.05
CA LYS A 151 -46.58 6.67 49.21
C LYS A 151 -47.16 5.58 50.10
N ILE A 152 -48.48 5.50 50.17
CA ILE A 152 -49.21 4.58 51.05
C ILE A 152 -50.07 3.69 50.18
N VAL A 153 -49.82 2.38 50.20
CA VAL A 153 -50.64 1.38 49.49
C VAL A 153 -51.57 0.71 50.48
N TYR A 154 -52.87 0.83 50.24
CA TYR A 154 -53.90 0.06 50.92
C TYR A 154 -54.41 -1.03 49.97
N GLN A 155 -54.33 -2.29 50.39
CA GLN A 155 -54.86 -3.43 49.65
C GLN A 155 -56.17 -3.94 50.25
N LYS A 156 -57.02 -4.56 49.42
CA LYS A 156 -58.32 -5.14 49.81
C LYS A 156 -58.22 -6.16 50.95
N SER A 157 -57.05 -6.77 51.13
CA SER A 157 -56.72 -7.68 52.23
C SER A 157 -56.64 -6.99 53.61
N GLY A 158 -56.64 -5.64 53.67
CA GLY A 158 -56.37 -4.87 54.88
C GLY A 158 -54.87 -4.63 55.12
N GLU A 159 -54.01 -4.96 54.16
CA GLU A 159 -52.58 -4.63 54.22
C GLU A 159 -52.35 -3.17 53.88
N ILE A 160 -51.63 -2.47 54.76
CA ILE A 160 -51.23 -1.07 54.62
C ILE A 160 -49.71 -1.05 54.58
N THR A 161 -49.13 -0.66 53.45
CA THR A 161 -47.67 -0.44 53.33
C THR A 161 -47.40 1.04 53.08
N VAL A 162 -46.49 1.60 53.87
CA VAL A 162 -46.04 2.99 53.79
C VAL A 162 -44.60 3.00 53.31
N TRP A 163 -44.33 3.84 52.33
CA TRP A 163 -43.00 4.21 51.88
C TRP A 163 -42.80 5.70 52.15
N ALA A 164 -41.61 6.06 52.63
CA ALA A 164 -41.23 7.43 52.88
C ALA A 164 -39.90 7.79 52.21
N ASP A 165 -39.88 8.96 51.60
CA ASP A 165 -38.69 9.68 51.13
C ASP A 165 -38.53 10.94 51.98
N TYR A 166 -37.50 10.99 52.81
CA TYR A 166 -37.25 12.11 53.72
C TYR A 166 -36.50 13.28 53.05
N ASN A 167 -35.87 13.04 51.90
CA ASN A 167 -35.04 14.02 51.18
C ASN A 167 -35.77 14.69 50.02
N LEU A 168 -36.95 14.18 49.63
CA LEU A 168 -37.74 14.63 48.49
C LEU A 168 -36.98 14.50 47.14
N ASP A 169 -36.15 13.47 47.00
CA ASP A 169 -35.35 13.18 45.80
C ASP A 169 -35.93 12.06 44.93
N GLY A 170 -37.07 11.49 45.35
CA GLY A 170 -37.74 10.36 44.72
C GLY A 170 -37.31 9.00 45.25
N SER A 171 -36.38 8.94 46.20
CA SER A 171 -35.90 7.70 46.82
C SER A 171 -36.71 7.34 48.07
N PHE A 172 -37.64 6.41 47.90
CA PHE A 172 -38.47 5.88 48.99
C PHE A 172 -37.71 4.85 49.84
N GLU A 173 -36.72 5.31 50.59
CA GLU A 173 -35.76 4.46 51.32
C GLU A 173 -36.35 3.78 52.55
N ASP A 174 -37.33 4.38 53.23
CA ASP A 174 -37.97 3.79 54.41
C ASP A 174 -39.29 3.10 54.06
N ARG A 175 -39.51 1.91 54.62
CA ARG A 175 -40.70 1.09 54.38
C ARG A 175 -41.16 0.40 55.65
N PHE A 176 -42.42 0.61 56.01
CA PHE A 176 -43.08 -0.05 57.13
C PHE A 176 -44.52 -0.41 56.79
N SER A 177 -45.05 -1.45 57.43
CA SER A 177 -46.38 -1.98 57.09
C SER A 177 -47.11 -2.54 58.30
N ALA A 178 -48.42 -2.62 58.18
CA ALA A 178 -49.31 -3.30 59.11
C ALA A 178 -50.48 -3.93 58.36
N THR A 179 -51.13 -4.92 58.98
CA THR A 179 -52.39 -5.47 58.49
C THR A 179 -53.47 -5.22 59.52
N ASP A 180 -54.49 -4.43 59.15
CA ASP A 180 -55.62 -4.10 60.03
C ASP A 180 -56.85 -3.80 59.16
N ALA A 181 -58.01 -4.31 59.58
CA ALA A 181 -59.27 -4.22 58.82
C ALA A 181 -60.37 -3.46 59.59
N MET A 182 -59.98 -2.58 60.53
CA MET A 182 -60.86 -1.73 61.33
C MET A 182 -61.77 -0.85 60.45
N LEU A 183 -61.22 -0.20 59.42
CA LEU A 183 -61.97 0.62 58.47
C LEU A 183 -61.79 0.08 57.05
N LEU A 184 -62.90 -0.26 56.39
CA LEU A 184 -62.87 -0.69 54.99
C LEU A 184 -63.05 0.52 54.04
N PRO A 185 -62.47 0.50 52.82
CA PRO A 185 -62.61 1.58 51.84
C PRO A 185 -64.07 1.97 51.56
N SER A 186 -64.98 0.99 51.50
CA SER A 186 -66.41 1.21 51.29
C SER A 186 -67.12 1.94 52.44
N GLN A 187 -66.47 2.08 53.59
CA GLN A 187 -66.98 2.77 54.78
C GLN A 187 -66.31 4.14 54.99
N ALA A 188 -65.30 4.47 54.19
CA ALA A 188 -64.59 5.74 54.24
C ALA A 188 -65.08 6.69 53.13
N SER A 189 -64.98 7.99 53.38
CA SER A 189 -65.40 9.00 52.41
C SER A 189 -64.51 10.25 52.41
N TYR A 190 -63.50 10.31 53.28
CA TYR A 190 -62.71 11.52 53.46
C TYR A 190 -61.21 11.24 53.45
N PHE A 191 -60.45 12.13 52.82
CA PHE A 191 -59.01 12.32 52.98
C PHE A 191 -58.81 13.65 53.69
N GLY A 192 -57.87 13.76 54.62
CA GLY A 192 -57.65 15.02 55.31
C GLY A 192 -56.27 15.20 55.91
N ILE A 193 -55.97 16.45 56.26
CA ILE A 193 -54.76 16.85 56.96
C ILE A 193 -55.15 17.60 58.24
N GLN A 194 -54.31 17.50 59.26
CA GLN A 194 -54.48 18.22 60.53
C GLN A 194 -53.12 18.71 61.01
N CYS A 195 -53.06 19.96 61.45
CA CYS A 195 -51.91 20.54 62.13
C CYS A 195 -52.29 20.85 63.57
N THR A 196 -51.44 20.45 64.53
CA THR A 196 -51.47 20.94 65.91
C THR A 196 -50.22 21.78 66.12
N PHE A 197 -50.38 23.03 66.57
CA PHE A 197 -49.28 24.00 66.52
C PHE A 197 -49.37 25.09 67.60
N THR A 198 -48.21 25.55 68.03
CA THR A 198 -48.04 26.70 68.93
C THR A 198 -48.01 28.01 68.14
N THR A 199 -48.12 29.15 68.84
CA THR A 199 -48.08 30.48 68.20
C THR A 199 -46.80 30.72 67.38
N SER A 200 -45.67 30.11 67.75
CA SER A 200 -44.40 30.24 67.02
C SER A 200 -44.28 29.36 65.77
N ARG A 201 -45.26 28.50 65.49
CA ARG A 201 -45.29 27.55 64.36
C ARG A 201 -46.54 27.64 63.49
N LYS A 202 -47.36 28.67 63.71
CA LYS A 202 -48.68 28.87 63.09
C LYS A 202 -48.67 29.08 61.56
N ASP A 203 -47.49 29.18 60.96
CA ASP A 203 -47.25 29.41 59.54
C ASP A 203 -46.19 28.46 58.92
N LYS A 204 -45.84 27.39 59.64
CA LYS A 204 -44.65 26.55 59.36
C LYS A 204 -44.96 25.13 58.86
N PHE A 205 -46.22 24.85 58.53
CA PHE A 205 -46.65 23.56 57.98
C PHE A 205 -47.00 23.74 56.51
N VAL A 206 -46.40 22.93 55.65
CA VAL A 206 -46.54 22.98 54.20
C VAL A 206 -46.86 21.58 53.69
N PHE A 207 -47.80 21.48 52.76
CA PHE A 207 -48.22 20.24 52.12
C PHE A 207 -48.26 20.41 50.61
N ASP A 208 -48.02 19.31 49.91
CA ASP A 208 -47.98 19.27 48.45
C ASP A 208 -48.33 17.85 47.96
N ASN A 209 -48.65 17.71 46.68
CA ASN A 209 -48.88 16.42 46.00
C ASN A 209 -49.80 15.45 46.77
N LEU A 210 -50.92 15.97 47.30
CA LEU A 210 -51.89 15.22 48.08
C LEU A 210 -52.85 14.48 47.15
N GLY A 211 -52.99 13.16 47.29
CA GLY A 211 -53.89 12.42 46.41
C GLY A 211 -54.20 11.00 46.80
N VAL A 212 -55.21 10.45 46.14
CA VAL A 212 -55.62 9.04 46.18
C VAL A 212 -55.89 8.59 44.74
N SER A 213 -55.24 7.50 44.34
CA SER A 213 -55.34 6.90 43.00
C SER A 213 -55.56 5.38 43.08
N LEU A 214 -55.97 4.77 41.96
CA LEU A 214 -56.16 3.32 41.88
C LEU A 214 -54.84 2.56 42.09
N TYR A 215 -54.89 1.46 42.84
CA TYR A 215 -53.78 0.50 42.86
C TYR A 215 -53.81 -0.33 41.58
N GLN A 216 -52.87 -0.08 40.66
CA GLN A 216 -52.70 -0.84 39.42
C GLN A 216 -51.74 -2.02 39.69
N VAL A 217 -52.22 -3.24 39.42
CA VAL A 217 -51.38 -4.44 39.42
C VAL A 217 -50.70 -4.55 38.06
N ASP A 218 -49.42 -4.91 38.03
CA ASP A 218 -48.70 -5.15 36.77
C ASP A 218 -49.37 -6.28 35.98
N GLY A 219 -49.69 -6.02 34.72
CA GLY A 219 -50.32 -6.97 33.80
C GLY A 219 -49.51 -7.23 32.53
N SER A 220 -48.31 -6.69 32.42
CA SER A 220 -47.46 -6.89 31.23
C SER A 220 -46.54 -8.09 31.45
N PRO A 221 -46.47 -9.07 30.54
CA PRO A 221 -45.47 -10.11 30.63
C PRO A 221 -44.08 -9.55 30.27
N PRO A 222 -43.00 -10.18 30.76
CA PRO A 222 -41.65 -9.80 30.37
C PRO A 222 -41.47 -9.95 28.87
N ALA A 223 -40.73 -9.04 28.22
CA ALA A 223 -40.42 -9.07 26.80
C ALA A 223 -38.90 -9.17 26.57
N LEU A 224 -38.47 -9.92 25.56
CA LEU A 224 -37.05 -9.99 25.20
C LEU A 224 -36.61 -8.66 24.55
N SER A 225 -35.75 -7.91 25.24
CA SER A 225 -35.27 -6.58 24.82
C SER A 225 -33.96 -6.66 24.05
N SER A 226 -33.13 -7.67 24.30
CA SER A 226 -31.88 -7.90 23.56
C SER A 226 -31.48 -9.36 23.55
N SER A 227 -30.85 -9.78 22.47
CA SER A 227 -30.26 -11.11 22.33
C SER A 227 -28.99 -11.05 21.51
N ARG A 228 -27.90 -11.65 21.98
CA ARG A 228 -26.65 -11.77 21.20
C ARG A 228 -25.88 -13.02 21.59
N VAL A 229 -25.15 -13.58 20.64
CA VAL A 229 -24.14 -14.60 20.92
C VAL A 229 -22.90 -13.90 21.49
N VAL A 230 -22.42 -14.34 22.65
CA VAL A 230 -21.24 -13.78 23.31
C VAL A 230 -19.97 -14.48 22.84
N ASN A 231 -20.04 -15.81 22.74
CA ASN A 231 -18.97 -16.69 22.29
C ASN A 231 -19.62 -18.01 21.81
N PRO A 232 -18.88 -18.98 21.22
CA PRO A 232 -19.46 -20.22 20.70
C PRO A 232 -20.30 -21.04 21.69
N PHE A 233 -20.25 -20.79 22.99
CA PHE A 233 -20.95 -21.55 24.02
C PHE A 233 -21.92 -20.73 24.85
N THR A 234 -22.04 -19.41 24.59
CA THR A 234 -22.79 -18.52 25.47
C THR A 234 -23.68 -17.55 24.68
N ILE A 235 -24.95 -17.49 25.01
CA ILE A 235 -25.90 -16.48 24.52
C ILE A 235 -26.28 -15.57 25.69
N ALA A 236 -26.27 -14.25 25.48
CA ALA A 236 -26.78 -13.27 26.43
C ALA A 236 -28.16 -12.78 26.00
N LEU A 237 -29.11 -12.78 26.94
CA LEU A 237 -30.47 -12.27 26.77
C LEU A 237 -30.75 -11.18 27.81
N GLY A 238 -31.39 -10.10 27.38
CA GLY A 238 -31.92 -9.06 28.25
C GLY A 238 -33.43 -8.91 28.07
N PHE A 239 -34.13 -8.56 29.14
CA PHE A 239 -35.60 -8.45 29.18
C PHE A 239 -36.06 -7.03 29.53
N SER A 240 -37.35 -6.77 29.39
CA SER A 240 -37.98 -5.47 29.71
C SER A 240 -38.13 -5.22 31.21
N GLU A 241 -37.98 -6.25 32.03
CA GLU A 241 -38.20 -6.22 33.47
C GLU A 241 -37.51 -7.41 34.17
N VAL A 242 -37.54 -7.41 35.50
CA VAL A 242 -36.98 -8.48 36.33
C VAL A 242 -37.80 -9.76 36.22
N LEU A 243 -37.13 -10.87 35.96
CA LEU A 243 -37.75 -12.18 35.85
C LEU A 243 -37.85 -12.89 37.20
N ASP A 244 -38.87 -13.75 37.35
CA ASP A 244 -38.96 -14.75 38.41
C ASP A 244 -37.85 -15.80 38.26
N GLU A 245 -37.17 -16.08 39.38
CA GLU A 245 -35.98 -16.95 39.41
C GLU A 245 -36.26 -18.38 38.95
N ILE A 246 -37.40 -18.95 39.32
CA ILE A 246 -37.73 -20.34 38.99
C ILE A 246 -37.92 -20.47 37.48
N SER A 247 -38.68 -19.56 36.88
CA SER A 247 -38.92 -19.57 35.43
C SER A 247 -37.68 -19.17 34.63
N ALA A 248 -36.91 -18.19 35.08
CA ALA A 248 -35.73 -17.69 34.38
C ALA A 248 -34.57 -18.69 34.36
N LEU A 249 -34.38 -19.48 35.43
CA LEU A 249 -33.28 -20.44 35.52
C LEU A 249 -33.66 -21.84 35.03
N ASP A 250 -34.92 -22.08 34.62
CA ASP A 250 -35.33 -23.32 33.97
C ASP A 250 -34.83 -23.37 32.52
N LYS A 251 -33.80 -24.17 32.27
CA LYS A 251 -33.24 -24.38 30.93
C LYS A 251 -34.25 -24.84 29.88
N ASN A 252 -35.36 -25.47 30.27
CA ASN A 252 -36.38 -25.93 29.32
C ASN A 252 -37.15 -24.79 28.66
N ASN A 253 -37.07 -23.58 29.23
CA ASN A 253 -37.68 -22.36 28.70
C ASN A 253 -36.88 -21.76 27.52
N TYR A 254 -35.72 -22.33 27.19
CA TYR A 254 -34.84 -21.86 26.13
C TYR A 254 -34.43 -23.01 25.22
N HIS A 255 -34.71 -22.92 23.92
CA HIS A 255 -34.32 -23.97 22.99
C HIS A 255 -34.00 -23.46 21.58
N ILE A 256 -32.97 -24.06 20.97
CA ILE A 256 -32.60 -23.88 19.58
C ILE A 256 -33.03 -25.15 18.82
N LYS A 257 -34.06 -25.06 17.97
CA LYS A 257 -34.76 -26.26 17.42
C LYS A 257 -35.31 -27.17 18.55
N ALA A 258 -35.99 -28.27 18.20
CA ALA A 258 -36.72 -29.10 19.18
C ALA A 258 -35.84 -29.86 20.21
N ALA A 259 -34.50 -29.79 20.15
CA ALA A 259 -33.63 -30.64 20.98
C ALA A 259 -32.29 -30.03 21.44
N PHE A 260 -31.98 -28.76 21.13
CA PHE A 260 -30.73 -28.12 21.58
C PHE A 260 -31.02 -27.12 22.71
N LEU A 261 -30.91 -27.61 23.95
CA LEU A 261 -31.13 -26.85 25.18
C LEU A 261 -29.79 -26.36 25.76
N PRO A 262 -29.78 -25.24 26.50
CA PRO A 262 -28.62 -24.88 27.30
C PRO A 262 -28.38 -25.89 28.42
N ASP A 263 -27.13 -26.11 28.77
CA ASP A 263 -26.70 -26.96 29.87
C ASP A 263 -26.93 -26.26 31.23
N SER A 264 -26.72 -24.95 31.27
CA SER A 264 -27.07 -24.11 32.41
C SER A 264 -27.57 -22.73 31.98
N VAL A 265 -28.39 -22.13 32.84
CA VAL A 265 -28.82 -20.73 32.74
C VAL A 265 -28.39 -20.04 34.02
N TYR A 266 -27.81 -18.85 33.91
CA TYR A 266 -27.35 -18.09 35.07
C TYR A 266 -27.56 -16.58 34.87
N TRP A 267 -27.65 -15.87 35.98
CA TRP A 267 -27.88 -14.43 35.98
C TRP A 267 -26.69 -13.62 35.48
N GLY A 268 -27.00 -12.48 34.86
CA GLY A 268 -26.05 -11.40 34.69
C GLY A 268 -25.84 -10.61 35.98
N GLN A 269 -25.42 -9.35 35.85
CA GLN A 269 -25.29 -8.44 37.00
C GLN A 269 -26.66 -8.05 37.61
N SER A 270 -27.75 -8.31 36.89
CA SER A 270 -29.13 -7.96 37.24
C SER A 270 -30.08 -9.09 36.83
N HIS A 271 -31.22 -9.20 37.51
CA HIS A 271 -32.22 -10.28 37.31
C HIS A 271 -33.16 -10.04 36.09
N ASP A 272 -32.84 -9.07 35.24
CA ASP A 272 -33.44 -8.84 33.91
C ASP A 272 -32.53 -9.37 32.77
N LYS A 273 -31.41 -10.02 33.11
CA LYS A 273 -30.43 -10.54 32.16
C LYS A 273 -30.03 -11.97 32.51
N VAL A 274 -30.14 -12.86 31.53
CA VAL A 274 -29.69 -14.25 31.67
C VAL A 274 -28.65 -14.60 30.62
N PHE A 275 -27.75 -15.49 31.00
CA PHE A 275 -26.78 -16.12 30.10
C PHE A 275 -27.14 -17.59 29.96
N LEU A 276 -27.26 -18.04 28.71
CA LEU A 276 -27.47 -19.44 28.35
C LEU A 276 -26.10 -20.04 28.04
N GLN A 277 -25.69 -21.06 28.80
CA GLN A 277 -24.44 -21.79 28.60
C GLN A 277 -24.71 -23.14 27.95
N PHE A 278 -23.96 -23.46 26.90
CA PHE A 278 -24.01 -24.73 26.19
C PHE A 278 -22.68 -25.47 26.39
N ALA A 279 -22.73 -26.81 26.46
CA ALA A 279 -21.57 -27.68 26.50
C ALA A 279 -21.04 -27.98 25.09
N ASN A 280 -21.94 -28.00 24.11
CA ASN A 280 -21.61 -28.09 22.69
C ASN A 280 -21.65 -26.70 22.05
N PRO A 281 -20.79 -26.42 21.05
CA PRO A 281 -20.78 -25.12 20.40
C PRO A 281 -22.08 -24.87 19.63
N LEU A 282 -22.49 -23.61 19.60
CA LEU A 282 -23.63 -23.10 18.82
C LEU A 282 -23.41 -23.36 17.32
N PRO A 283 -24.49 -23.50 16.52
CA PRO A 283 -24.39 -23.59 15.08
C PRO A 283 -23.63 -22.38 14.51
N ALA A 284 -22.44 -22.63 13.96
CA ALA A 284 -21.58 -21.58 13.44
C ALA A 284 -21.89 -21.27 11.98
N SER A 285 -21.86 -19.98 11.66
CA SER A 285 -21.97 -19.37 10.34
C SER A 285 -23.22 -19.76 9.55
N VAL A 286 -24.30 -20.05 10.29
CA VAL A 286 -25.66 -20.27 9.79
C VAL A 286 -26.63 -19.69 10.82
N PRO A 287 -27.64 -18.91 10.41
CA PRO A 287 -28.64 -18.39 11.33
C PRO A 287 -29.44 -19.52 12.00
N PHE A 288 -29.74 -19.36 13.28
CA PHE A 288 -30.56 -20.28 14.06
C PHE A 288 -31.61 -19.53 14.88
N GLU A 289 -32.76 -20.17 15.06
CA GLU A 289 -33.86 -19.63 15.85
C GLU A 289 -33.72 -20.08 17.31
N LEU A 290 -33.64 -19.11 18.22
CA LEU A 290 -33.77 -19.33 19.66
C LEU A 290 -35.21 -19.01 20.05
N THR A 291 -35.90 -20.00 20.63
CA THR A 291 -37.21 -19.81 21.23
C THR A 291 -37.06 -19.67 22.74
N VAL A 292 -37.70 -18.64 23.27
CA VAL A 292 -37.82 -18.32 24.70
C VAL A 292 -39.29 -18.41 25.06
N ALA A 293 -39.65 -19.17 26.10
CA ALA A 293 -41.04 -19.43 26.46
C ALA A 293 -41.22 -19.60 27.97
N ALA A 294 -42.45 -19.48 28.45
CA ALA A 294 -42.86 -19.70 29.83
C ALA A 294 -42.06 -18.93 30.91
N LEU A 295 -41.46 -17.78 30.56
CA LEU A 295 -40.78 -16.89 31.52
C LEU A 295 -41.79 -16.01 32.23
N LYS A 296 -41.62 -15.83 33.54
CA LYS A 296 -42.48 -14.99 34.37
C LYS A 296 -41.73 -13.79 34.91
N ASP A 297 -42.45 -12.70 35.15
CA ASP A 297 -41.99 -11.62 36.01
C ASP A 297 -42.28 -11.93 37.49
N LEU A 298 -41.97 -10.97 38.38
CA LEU A 298 -42.29 -11.08 39.81
C LEU A 298 -43.80 -10.95 40.13
N ALA A 299 -44.60 -10.41 39.21
CA ALA A 299 -46.05 -10.26 39.34
C ALA A 299 -46.83 -11.51 38.88
N GLY A 300 -46.14 -12.47 38.25
CA GLY A 300 -46.68 -13.72 37.70
C GLY A 300 -47.15 -13.64 36.24
N ASN A 301 -46.96 -12.51 35.54
CA ASN A 301 -47.27 -12.39 34.12
C ASN A 301 -46.28 -13.23 33.30
N THR A 302 -46.76 -13.95 32.28
CA THR A 302 -45.97 -14.97 31.59
C THR A 302 -45.72 -14.62 30.12
N LEU A 303 -44.45 -14.52 29.71
CA LEU A 303 -44.03 -14.58 28.29
C LEU A 303 -44.35 -15.98 27.77
N THR A 304 -45.37 -16.10 26.92
CA THR A 304 -45.84 -17.43 26.46
C THR A 304 -44.84 -18.07 25.50
N SER A 305 -44.43 -17.37 24.44
CA SER A 305 -43.39 -17.80 23.50
C SER A 305 -42.93 -16.62 22.66
N TYR A 306 -41.63 -16.54 22.42
CA TYR A 306 -41.00 -15.56 21.53
C TYR A 306 -39.81 -16.22 20.83
N THR A 307 -39.67 -15.98 19.53
CA THR A 307 -38.56 -16.53 18.73
C THR A 307 -37.71 -15.39 18.18
N THR A 308 -36.40 -15.49 18.35
CA THR A 308 -35.41 -14.56 17.79
C THR A 308 -34.40 -15.33 16.93
N THR A 309 -33.97 -14.71 15.84
CA THR A 309 -32.92 -15.27 14.98
C THR A 309 -31.57 -14.75 15.42
N LEU A 310 -30.66 -15.66 15.73
CA LEU A 310 -29.28 -15.36 16.08
C LEU A 310 -28.35 -15.98 15.04
N GLU A 311 -27.17 -15.38 14.91
CA GLU A 311 -26.10 -15.93 14.09
C GLU A 311 -24.79 -15.82 14.85
N TYR A 312 -24.00 -16.88 14.78
CA TYR A 312 -22.67 -16.95 15.39
C TYR A 312 -21.64 -17.15 14.29
N PHE A 313 -20.73 -16.20 14.08
CA PHE A 313 -19.63 -16.37 13.15
C PHE A 313 -18.41 -16.90 13.90
N ARG A 314 -17.95 -18.10 13.54
CA ARG A 314 -16.69 -18.64 14.08
C ARG A 314 -15.49 -17.93 13.48
N ALA A 315 -14.35 -18.02 14.17
CA ALA A 315 -13.07 -17.68 13.56
C ALA A 315 -12.83 -18.58 12.32
N PRO A 316 -12.14 -18.06 11.28
CA PRO A 316 -11.74 -18.87 10.13
C PRO A 316 -10.84 -20.02 10.56
N VAL A 317 -10.94 -21.14 9.85
CA VAL A 317 -9.95 -22.22 9.95
C VAL A 317 -8.88 -22.06 8.87
N VAL A 318 -7.77 -22.75 9.08
CA VAL A 318 -6.66 -22.89 8.11
C VAL A 318 -7.22 -23.25 6.74
N GLY A 319 -7.05 -22.36 5.77
CA GLY A 319 -7.54 -22.53 4.40
C GLY A 319 -8.68 -21.61 3.98
N GLU A 320 -9.37 -20.96 4.94
CA GLU A 320 -10.54 -20.12 4.62
C GLU A 320 -10.20 -18.63 4.52
N LEU A 321 -9.29 -18.13 5.34
CA LEU A 321 -8.83 -16.76 5.27
C LEU A 321 -7.53 -16.71 4.49
N VAL A 322 -7.50 -15.93 3.41
CA VAL A 322 -6.36 -15.80 2.51
C VAL A 322 -5.88 -14.35 2.54
N LEU A 323 -4.60 -14.13 2.80
CA LEU A 323 -3.96 -12.83 2.60
C LEU A 323 -3.78 -12.61 1.10
N THR A 324 -4.33 -11.50 0.58
CA THR A 324 -4.40 -11.21 -0.86
C THR A 324 -3.64 -9.97 -1.29
N GLU A 325 -3.46 -8.99 -0.40
CA GLU A 325 -2.75 -7.76 -0.75
C GLU A 325 -1.98 -7.20 0.46
N ILE A 326 -0.82 -6.59 0.20
CA ILE A 326 0.04 -5.99 1.22
C ILE A 326 0.65 -4.70 0.67
N LEU A 327 0.41 -3.57 1.33
CA LEU A 327 1.19 -2.34 1.16
C LEU A 327 2.08 -2.15 2.38
N TYR A 328 3.40 -2.19 2.16
CA TYR A 328 4.41 -2.13 3.22
C TYR A 328 5.40 -0.95 3.07
N ASP A 329 5.23 -0.14 2.03
CA ASP A 329 5.94 1.11 1.82
C ASP A 329 4.97 2.11 1.19
N PRO A 330 4.07 2.68 1.99
CA PRO A 330 3.12 3.66 1.51
C PRO A 330 3.85 4.97 1.17
N TYR A 331 3.18 5.87 0.45
CA TYR A 331 3.68 7.23 0.26
C TYR A 331 4.03 7.91 1.59
N VAL A 332 4.92 8.90 1.56
CA VAL A 332 5.25 9.69 2.75
C VAL A 332 3.98 10.22 3.44
N ASN A 333 3.87 9.97 4.75
CA ASN A 333 2.69 10.26 5.59
C ASN A 333 1.42 9.45 5.29
N HIS A 334 1.51 8.38 4.51
CA HIS A 334 0.44 7.41 4.33
C HIS A 334 0.68 6.18 5.20
N ASN A 335 -0.36 5.35 5.34
CA ASN A 335 -0.33 4.19 6.20
C ASN A 335 -0.28 2.89 5.41
N ASP A 336 0.36 1.88 6.00
CA ASP A 336 0.35 0.51 5.51
C ASP A 336 -1.08 -0.04 5.43
N PHE A 337 -1.26 -1.10 4.63
CA PHE A 337 -2.47 -1.91 4.70
C PHE A 337 -2.20 -3.38 4.38
N ILE A 338 -3.12 -4.23 4.83
CA ILE A 338 -3.23 -5.61 4.37
C ILE A 338 -4.66 -5.89 3.91
N GLU A 339 -4.82 -6.84 3.01
CA GLU A 339 -6.13 -7.33 2.57
C GLU A 339 -6.25 -8.83 2.77
N VAL A 340 -7.45 -9.24 3.20
CA VAL A 340 -7.83 -10.64 3.33
C VAL A 340 -9.09 -10.96 2.53
N TYR A 341 -9.13 -12.19 2.03
CA TYR A 341 -10.22 -12.80 1.29
C TYR A 341 -10.77 -14.02 2.02
N ASN A 342 -12.10 -14.15 2.07
CA ASN A 342 -12.74 -15.36 2.59
C ASN A 342 -12.96 -16.38 1.44
N ALA A 343 -12.02 -17.31 1.31
CA ALA A 343 -12.09 -18.46 0.40
C ALA A 343 -12.99 -19.60 0.89
N GLY A 344 -13.51 -19.50 2.12
CA GLY A 344 -14.46 -20.46 2.69
C GLY A 344 -15.86 -20.35 2.08
N THR A 345 -16.74 -21.28 2.47
CA THR A 345 -18.14 -21.31 2.02
C THR A 345 -19.12 -20.67 2.99
N VAL A 346 -18.63 -20.18 4.12
CA VAL A 346 -19.45 -19.58 5.19
C VAL A 346 -18.82 -18.28 5.70
N GLY A 347 -19.63 -17.38 6.26
CA GLY A 347 -19.11 -16.16 6.86
C GLY A 347 -18.20 -16.48 8.05
N VAL A 348 -17.15 -15.69 8.27
CA VAL A 348 -16.20 -15.89 9.37
C VAL A 348 -16.00 -14.60 10.14
N SER A 349 -15.76 -14.72 11.45
CA SER A 349 -15.39 -13.59 12.30
C SER A 349 -13.89 -13.35 12.21
N LEU A 350 -13.50 -12.11 11.90
CA LEU A 350 -12.11 -11.67 11.93
C LEU A 350 -11.74 -11.03 13.27
N ASP A 351 -12.73 -10.84 14.15
CA ASP A 351 -12.54 -10.28 15.47
C ASP A 351 -11.58 -11.13 16.31
N SER A 352 -10.73 -10.48 17.09
CA SER A 352 -9.72 -11.14 17.92
C SER A 352 -8.74 -12.02 17.14
N LEU A 353 -8.60 -11.85 15.82
CA LEU A 353 -7.44 -12.37 15.09
C LEU A 353 -6.23 -11.47 15.34
N LEU A 354 -5.04 -12.07 15.29
CA LEU A 354 -3.77 -11.41 15.55
C LEU A 354 -2.99 -11.25 14.25
N ILE A 355 -2.77 -10.01 13.83
CA ILE A 355 -1.82 -9.64 12.77
C ILE A 355 -0.47 -9.41 13.45
N SER A 356 0.59 -10.02 12.91
CA SER A 356 1.93 -9.86 13.47
C SER A 356 2.98 -9.72 12.40
N ASN A 357 4.01 -8.93 12.73
CA ASN A 357 5.27 -8.89 12.01
C ASN A 357 6.33 -9.58 12.89
N PRO A 358 6.58 -10.89 12.70
CA PRO A 358 7.53 -11.63 13.53
C PRO A 358 8.97 -11.11 13.42
N MET A 359 9.31 -10.32 12.38
CA MET A 359 10.67 -9.80 12.20
C MET A 359 11.02 -8.67 13.17
N ASN A 360 10.03 -7.90 13.63
CA ASN A 360 10.22 -6.85 14.63
C ASN A 360 9.45 -7.14 15.94
N GLY A 361 8.72 -8.25 16.01
CA GLY A 361 7.99 -8.71 17.19
C GLY A 361 6.68 -7.96 17.47
N GLN A 362 6.30 -7.00 16.63
CA GLN A 362 5.07 -6.22 16.79
C GLN A 362 3.83 -7.03 16.39
N LYS A 363 2.73 -6.73 17.08
CA LYS A 363 1.47 -7.47 16.97
C LYS A 363 0.30 -6.51 17.17
N GLN A 364 -0.78 -6.72 16.43
CA GLN A 364 -2.04 -6.02 16.62
C GLN A 364 -3.22 -6.98 16.50
N TRP A 365 -4.19 -6.82 17.39
CA TRP A 365 -5.46 -7.53 17.31
C TRP A 365 -6.37 -6.81 16.32
N ILE A 366 -7.13 -7.60 15.55
CA ILE A 366 -8.27 -7.10 14.78
C ILE A 366 -9.43 -6.92 15.75
N ASN A 367 -9.98 -5.71 15.80
CA ASN A 367 -11.20 -5.40 16.55
C ASN A 367 -12.32 -5.05 15.56
N ASP A 368 -12.87 -6.08 14.92
CA ASP A 368 -13.86 -5.94 13.85
C ASP A 368 -15.06 -6.86 14.10
N PRO A 369 -16.17 -6.32 14.63
CA PRO A 369 -17.34 -7.13 14.96
C PRO A 369 -18.10 -7.58 13.69
N ILE A 370 -17.77 -7.06 12.52
CA ILE A 370 -18.48 -7.36 11.28
C ILE A 370 -17.85 -8.62 10.67
N PRO A 371 -18.63 -9.68 10.38
CA PRO A 371 -18.09 -10.87 9.74
C PRO A 371 -17.66 -10.58 8.29
N LEU A 372 -16.69 -11.36 7.81
CA LEU A 372 -16.32 -11.40 6.40
C LEU A 372 -17.11 -12.50 5.69
N GLN A 373 -17.93 -12.12 4.71
CA GLN A 373 -18.80 -13.05 3.97
C GLN A 373 -18.00 -13.90 2.96
N PRO A 374 -18.49 -15.09 2.57
CA PRO A 374 -17.85 -15.91 1.54
C PRO A 374 -17.62 -15.13 0.25
N GLY A 375 -16.46 -15.31 -0.37
CA GLY A 375 -16.12 -14.65 -1.64
C GLY A 375 -15.90 -13.14 -1.53
N SER A 376 -15.84 -12.59 -0.32
CA SER A 376 -15.64 -11.16 -0.08
C SER A 376 -14.21 -10.84 0.36
N TYR A 377 -13.77 -9.62 0.04
CA TYR A 377 -12.47 -9.06 0.38
C TYR A 377 -12.64 -8.01 1.49
N ARG A 378 -11.61 -7.82 2.32
CA ARG A 378 -11.55 -6.73 3.30
C ARG A 378 -10.13 -6.27 3.52
N ALA A 379 -9.92 -4.96 3.40
CA ALA A 379 -8.66 -4.32 3.71
C ALA A 379 -8.68 -3.70 5.12
N TYR A 380 -7.56 -3.77 5.82
CA TYR A 380 -7.33 -3.15 7.12
C TYR A 380 -6.18 -2.15 7.03
N THR A 381 -6.38 -0.94 7.55
CA THR A 381 -5.37 0.12 7.63
C THR A 381 -5.66 1.06 8.81
N PRO A 382 -4.65 1.74 9.39
CA PRO A 382 -4.86 2.79 10.39
C PRO A 382 -5.68 4.00 9.92
N ASP A 383 -5.78 4.25 8.62
CA ASP A 383 -6.60 5.35 8.07
C ASP A 383 -7.33 4.91 6.78
N ALA A 384 -8.56 4.40 6.96
CA ALA A 384 -9.37 3.89 5.86
C ALA A 384 -9.81 4.98 4.87
N ASP A 385 -9.98 6.23 5.34
CA ASP A 385 -10.41 7.32 4.46
C ASP A 385 -9.25 7.87 3.65
N GLN A 386 -8.03 7.92 4.22
CA GLN A 386 -6.81 8.21 3.46
C GLN A 386 -6.59 7.17 2.36
N LEU A 387 -6.74 5.88 2.68
CA LEU A 387 -6.51 4.81 1.71
C LEU A 387 -7.48 4.91 0.52
N ARG A 388 -8.77 5.18 0.78
CA ARG A 388 -9.80 5.43 -0.27
C ARG A 388 -9.49 6.63 -1.16
N GLN A 389 -8.87 7.68 -0.60
CA GLN A 389 -8.53 8.89 -1.34
C GLN A 389 -7.23 8.76 -2.15
N THR A 390 -6.35 7.84 -1.74
CA THR A 390 -5.05 7.62 -2.38
C THR A 390 -5.19 6.77 -3.64
N TYR A 391 -5.96 5.69 -3.55
CA TYR A 391 -6.07 4.67 -4.59
C TYR A 391 -7.43 4.70 -5.28
N ASN A 392 -7.50 4.14 -6.50
CA ASN A 392 -8.74 4.13 -7.28
C ASN A 392 -9.67 3.00 -6.80
N THR A 393 -10.24 3.18 -5.60
CA THR A 393 -11.03 2.15 -4.91
C THR A 393 -12.45 2.05 -5.46
N ALA A 394 -12.96 0.82 -5.60
CA ALA A 394 -14.35 0.58 -6.00
C ALA A 394 -15.32 1.14 -4.93
N ALA A 395 -16.50 1.61 -5.36
CA ALA A 395 -17.54 2.08 -4.42
C ALA A 395 -18.03 1.00 -3.44
N THR A 396 -17.80 -0.28 -3.77
CA THR A 396 -18.13 -1.44 -2.96
C THR A 396 -16.97 -1.92 -2.08
N ALA A 397 -15.82 -1.24 -2.10
CA ALA A 397 -14.62 -1.67 -1.39
C ALA A 397 -14.83 -1.69 0.14
N ASP A 398 -14.60 -2.84 0.77
CA ASP A 398 -14.70 -3.00 2.23
C ASP A 398 -13.34 -2.70 2.89
N ILE A 399 -13.13 -1.43 3.22
CA ILE A 399 -11.91 -0.93 3.87
C ILE A 399 -12.24 -0.52 5.31
N ARG A 400 -11.53 -1.09 6.28
CA ARG A 400 -11.79 -0.90 7.71
C ARG A 400 -10.58 -0.31 8.43
N PHE A 401 -10.90 0.48 9.46
CA PHE A 401 -9.90 0.92 10.42
C PHE A 401 -9.40 -0.28 11.23
N ASN A 402 -8.09 -0.47 11.28
CA ASN A 402 -7.42 -1.27 12.31
C ASN A 402 -5.98 -0.79 12.48
N ALA A 403 -5.47 -0.75 13.70
CA ALA A 403 -4.04 -0.55 13.89
C ALA A 403 -3.28 -1.75 13.30
N LEU A 404 -2.14 -1.50 12.65
CA LEU A 404 -1.28 -2.55 12.12
C LEU A 404 0.05 -2.59 12.86
N PRO A 405 0.71 -3.77 12.93
CA PRO A 405 2.14 -3.81 13.23
C PRO A 405 2.89 -2.96 12.20
N ALA A 406 4.00 -2.34 12.58
CA ALA A 406 4.86 -1.66 11.62
C ALA A 406 5.40 -2.69 10.61
N PHE A 407 5.14 -2.45 9.33
CA PHE A 407 5.76 -3.16 8.24
C PHE A 407 6.97 -2.34 7.79
N ASN A 408 8.14 -2.98 7.69
CA ASN A 408 9.31 -2.24 7.21
C ASN A 408 9.21 -2.09 5.69
N ASN A 409 9.67 -0.95 5.20
CA ASN A 409 9.67 -0.56 3.79
C ASN A 409 10.72 -1.30 2.95
N ASP A 410 11.32 -2.40 3.40
CA ASP A 410 12.32 -3.17 2.65
C ASP A 410 12.03 -4.67 2.68
N LYS A 411 11.73 -5.20 3.86
CA LYS A 411 11.37 -6.60 4.10
C LYS A 411 10.63 -6.78 5.41
N GLY A 412 9.71 -7.73 5.42
CA GLY A 412 8.89 -8.02 6.59
C GLY A 412 8.09 -9.29 6.40
N ALA A 413 7.20 -9.53 7.35
CA ALA A 413 6.22 -10.58 7.21
C ALA A 413 4.87 -10.12 7.75
N VAL A 414 3.81 -10.58 7.12
CA VAL A 414 2.45 -10.52 7.63
C VAL A 414 2.07 -11.93 8.04
N VAL A 415 1.77 -12.14 9.32
CA VAL A 415 1.25 -13.41 9.83
C VAL A 415 -0.07 -13.15 10.51
N ILE A 416 -1.13 -13.79 10.03
CA ILE A 416 -2.47 -13.76 10.63
C ILE A 416 -2.67 -15.05 11.40
N SER A 417 -2.98 -14.94 12.69
CA SER A 417 -3.20 -16.10 13.56
C SER A 417 -4.43 -15.92 14.43
N ASN A 418 -5.02 -17.04 14.87
CA ASN A 418 -6.11 -17.01 15.84
C ASN A 418 -5.58 -16.86 17.28
N PHE A 419 -6.48 -16.71 18.26
CA PHE A 419 -6.13 -16.56 19.67
C PHE A 419 -5.37 -17.75 20.29
N LEU A 420 -5.39 -18.93 19.64
CA LEU A 420 -4.62 -20.11 20.05
C LEU A 420 -3.19 -20.13 19.46
N GLY A 421 -2.85 -19.13 18.63
CA GLY A 421 -1.56 -19.05 17.94
C GLY A 421 -1.47 -19.89 16.67
N GLN A 422 -2.58 -20.45 16.17
CA GLN A 422 -2.60 -21.16 14.90
C GLN A 422 -2.55 -20.14 13.76
N VAL A 423 -1.55 -20.25 12.89
CA VAL A 423 -1.41 -19.42 11.70
C VAL A 423 -2.49 -19.80 10.70
N LEU A 424 -3.25 -18.80 10.26
CA LEU A 424 -4.31 -18.92 9.26
C LEU A 424 -3.75 -18.65 7.86
N ASP A 425 -3.00 -17.57 7.72
CA ASP A 425 -2.22 -17.28 6.53
C ASP A 425 -0.98 -16.43 6.86
N SER A 426 0.00 -16.44 5.96
CA SER A 426 1.19 -15.62 6.09
C SER A 426 1.93 -15.40 4.79
N PHE A 427 2.57 -14.24 4.67
CA PHE A 427 3.51 -13.97 3.60
C PHE A 427 4.74 -13.23 4.14
N PHE A 428 5.92 -13.65 3.69
CA PHE A 428 7.16 -12.90 3.87
C PHE A 428 7.36 -12.09 2.60
N TYR A 429 7.58 -10.79 2.73
CA TYR A 429 7.76 -9.89 1.60
C TYR A 429 9.16 -9.26 1.64
N THR A 430 9.68 -8.91 0.46
CA THR A 430 10.91 -8.13 0.28
C THR A 430 10.79 -7.29 -0.98
N GLU A 431 11.59 -6.22 -1.07
CA GLU A 431 11.72 -5.38 -2.28
C GLU A 431 11.92 -6.18 -3.59
N LEU A 432 12.51 -7.38 -3.54
CA LEU A 432 12.74 -8.26 -4.70
C LEU A 432 11.45 -8.84 -5.31
N TYR A 433 10.32 -8.74 -4.61
CA TYR A 433 9.04 -9.26 -5.09
C TYR A 433 8.21 -8.22 -5.84
N GLN A 434 8.62 -6.96 -5.84
CA GLN A 434 8.02 -5.94 -6.72
C GLN A 434 8.32 -6.30 -8.19
N THR A 435 7.31 -6.17 -9.05
CA THR A 435 7.37 -6.52 -10.48
C THR A 435 7.26 -5.33 -11.42
N LEU A 436 7.11 -4.10 -10.92
CA LEU A 436 7.05 -2.89 -11.76
C LEU A 436 8.41 -2.44 -12.32
N ASP A 437 9.54 -2.78 -11.69
CA ASP A 437 10.87 -2.34 -12.16
C ASP A 437 12.02 -3.24 -11.61
N PRO A 438 12.99 -3.68 -12.46
CA PRO A 438 14.14 -4.51 -12.06
C PRO A 438 15.24 -3.83 -11.20
N ASP A 439 15.27 -2.50 -11.04
CA ASP A 439 16.41 -1.77 -10.44
C ASP A 439 16.15 -1.14 -9.04
N ILE A 440 15.02 -1.40 -8.39
CA ILE A 440 14.57 -0.67 -7.18
C ILE A 440 14.66 -1.62 -5.94
N LYS A 441 15.20 -1.24 -4.77
CA LYS A 441 14.55 -0.42 -3.73
C LYS A 441 13.02 -0.46 -3.76
N ASN A 442 12.38 -0.25 -2.63
CA ASN A 442 10.92 -0.29 -2.61
C ASN A 442 10.31 0.93 -3.32
N GLN A 443 9.27 0.74 -4.14
CA GLN A 443 8.50 1.84 -4.73
C GLN A 443 7.40 2.25 -3.76
N GLU A 444 7.52 3.45 -3.22
CA GLU A 444 6.50 4.05 -2.36
C GLU A 444 5.14 4.02 -3.04
N GLY A 445 4.13 3.55 -2.30
CA GLY A 445 2.73 3.51 -2.69
C GLY A 445 2.32 2.32 -3.56
N VAL A 446 3.19 1.33 -3.80
CA VAL A 446 2.86 0.15 -4.61
C VAL A 446 2.63 -1.08 -3.72
N SER A 447 1.44 -1.66 -3.78
CA SER A 447 1.12 -2.90 -3.06
C SER A 447 1.59 -4.16 -3.82
N LEU A 448 1.80 -5.25 -3.06
CA LEU A 448 1.90 -6.60 -3.59
C LEU A 448 0.54 -7.27 -3.53
N GLU A 449 0.05 -7.77 -4.66
CA GLU A 449 -1.24 -8.43 -4.85
C GLU A 449 -1.05 -9.89 -5.28
N LYS A 450 -1.93 -10.77 -4.79
CA LYS A 450 -1.87 -12.21 -5.06
C LYS A 450 -2.65 -12.56 -6.34
N MET A 451 -2.00 -13.22 -7.31
CA MET A 451 -2.63 -13.59 -8.59
C MET A 451 -3.78 -14.58 -8.43
N GLN A 452 -3.61 -15.57 -7.55
CA GLN A 452 -4.63 -16.55 -7.22
C GLN A 452 -4.92 -16.48 -5.73
N ALA A 453 -6.14 -16.08 -5.37
CA ALA A 453 -6.64 -16.01 -3.99
C ALA A 453 -6.92 -17.41 -3.39
N LEU A 454 -5.94 -18.30 -3.50
CA LEU A 454 -5.95 -19.65 -2.95
C LEU A 454 -5.13 -19.70 -1.67
N ALA A 455 -5.65 -20.42 -0.68
CA ALA A 455 -4.93 -20.64 0.57
C ALA A 455 -3.63 -21.45 0.34
N PHE A 456 -2.61 -21.14 1.15
CA PHE A 456 -1.28 -21.77 1.12
C PHE A 456 -0.46 -21.61 -0.16
N GLN A 457 -0.98 -20.92 -1.18
CA GLN A 457 -0.20 -20.49 -2.35
C GLN A 457 0.54 -19.18 -2.07
N ASN A 458 1.36 -19.15 -1.02
CA ASN A 458 2.14 -17.97 -0.62
C ASN A 458 3.55 -17.97 -1.21
N HIS A 459 3.76 -18.73 -2.28
CA HIS A 459 5.02 -18.68 -3.00
C HIS A 459 5.18 -17.29 -3.64
N PRO A 460 6.37 -16.66 -3.60
CA PRO A 460 6.57 -15.33 -4.18
C PRO A 460 6.14 -15.20 -5.64
N SER A 461 6.18 -16.30 -6.40
CA SER A 461 5.69 -16.31 -7.79
C SER A 461 4.17 -16.15 -7.93
N ASN A 462 3.40 -16.15 -6.85
CA ASN A 462 1.95 -15.87 -6.84
C ASN A 462 1.65 -14.42 -6.45
N TRP A 463 2.67 -13.59 -6.22
CA TRP A 463 2.54 -12.19 -5.85
C TRP A 463 3.15 -11.31 -6.94
N LEU A 464 2.45 -10.24 -7.29
CA LEU A 464 2.85 -9.24 -8.27
C LEU A 464 2.62 -7.85 -7.70
N SER A 465 3.32 -6.85 -8.23
CA SER A 465 2.95 -5.47 -7.95
C SER A 465 1.58 -5.14 -8.54
N ALA A 466 0.83 -4.34 -7.80
CA ALA A 466 -0.35 -3.68 -8.33
C ALA A 466 -0.02 -2.79 -9.54
N ASP A 467 -0.96 -2.64 -10.48
CA ASP A 467 -0.74 -1.89 -11.70
C ASP A 467 -1.33 -0.46 -11.65
N SER A 468 -1.00 0.35 -12.65
CA SER A 468 -1.43 1.76 -12.70
C SER A 468 -2.94 1.97 -12.86
N SER A 469 -3.73 0.95 -13.23
CA SER A 469 -5.19 1.06 -13.40
C SER A 469 -5.93 1.23 -12.07
N THR A 470 -5.36 0.70 -10.99
CA THR A 470 -5.85 0.87 -9.61
C THR A 470 -5.12 1.98 -8.85
N LEU A 471 -4.21 2.70 -9.52
CA LEU A 471 -3.19 3.56 -8.90
C LEU A 471 -2.22 2.79 -8.01
N TYR A 472 -1.90 1.54 -8.37
CA TYR A 472 -0.94 0.69 -7.68
C TYR A 472 -1.38 0.13 -6.32
N ALA A 473 -2.70 0.02 -6.08
CA ALA A 473 -3.28 -0.86 -5.04
C ALA A 473 -4.79 -1.07 -5.24
N SER A 474 -5.33 -2.22 -4.88
CA SER A 474 -6.75 -2.60 -5.02
C SER A 474 -7.51 -2.85 -3.70
N PRO A 475 -7.36 -2.03 -2.65
CA PRO A 475 -7.85 -2.40 -1.32
C PRO A 475 -9.38 -2.54 -1.24
N GLY A 476 -9.82 -3.66 -0.69
CA GLY A 476 -11.20 -3.95 -0.30
C GLY A 476 -12.06 -4.59 -1.38
N TYR A 477 -11.49 -5.00 -2.52
CA TYR A 477 -12.20 -5.65 -3.61
C TYR A 477 -11.26 -6.53 -4.46
N GLU A 478 -11.82 -7.33 -5.37
CA GLU A 478 -11.01 -8.20 -6.23
C GLU A 478 -10.06 -7.38 -7.12
N SER A 479 -8.76 -7.69 -7.05
CA SER A 479 -7.70 -7.14 -7.89
C SER A 479 -8.09 -7.04 -9.37
N ALA A 480 -7.70 -5.94 -10.02
CA ALA A 480 -8.04 -5.66 -11.41
C ALA A 480 -7.19 -6.41 -12.45
N HIS A 481 -6.17 -7.18 -12.02
CA HIS A 481 -5.17 -7.74 -12.93
C HIS A 481 -5.78 -8.67 -13.97
N ARG A 482 -5.94 -8.10 -15.16
CA ARG A 482 -5.76 -8.84 -16.40
C ARG A 482 -4.34 -9.38 -16.39
N HIS A 483 -4.19 -10.67 -16.67
CA HIS A 483 -2.91 -11.25 -17.04
C HIS A 483 -2.16 -10.28 -17.94
N ASP A 484 -0.88 -10.03 -17.66
CA ASP A 484 0.02 -9.69 -18.75
C ASP A 484 -0.16 -10.77 -19.82
N GLN A 485 -0.48 -10.35 -21.04
CA GLN A 485 -0.66 -11.24 -22.19
C GLN A 485 0.41 -10.99 -23.25
N LEU A 486 1.34 -10.08 -22.99
CA LEU A 486 2.43 -9.79 -23.90
C LEU A 486 3.52 -10.84 -23.69
N ALA A 487 3.92 -11.47 -24.79
CA ALA A 487 5.05 -12.37 -24.76
C ALA A 487 6.35 -11.57 -24.54
N PRO A 488 7.30 -12.10 -23.75
CA PRO A 488 8.62 -11.51 -23.63
C PRO A 488 9.32 -11.50 -24.99
N LYS A 489 10.23 -10.55 -25.19
CA LYS A 489 11.08 -10.43 -26.38
C LYS A 489 12.54 -10.38 -25.97
N LEU A 490 13.37 -11.06 -26.75
CA LEU A 490 14.81 -10.91 -26.66
C LEU A 490 15.21 -9.52 -27.20
N ILE A 491 15.84 -8.71 -26.35
CA ILE A 491 16.45 -7.43 -26.74
C ILE A 491 17.84 -7.69 -27.32
N HIS A 492 18.65 -8.51 -26.64
CA HIS A 492 20.06 -8.67 -26.97
C HIS A 492 20.61 -10.03 -26.55
N ALA A 493 21.61 -10.52 -27.26
CA ALA A 493 22.42 -11.68 -26.87
C ALA A 493 23.90 -11.39 -27.12
N GLU A 494 24.74 -11.64 -26.13
CA GLU A 494 26.19 -11.47 -26.22
C GLU A 494 26.95 -12.64 -25.60
N ALA A 495 28.11 -12.98 -26.17
CA ALA A 495 29.05 -13.90 -25.54
C ALA A 495 29.94 -13.11 -24.56
N LEU A 496 29.86 -13.42 -23.27
CA LEU A 496 30.70 -12.79 -22.24
C LEU A 496 32.12 -13.37 -22.26
N ASP A 497 32.23 -14.66 -22.57
CA ASP A 497 33.48 -15.40 -22.77
C ASP A 497 33.21 -16.59 -23.72
N SER A 498 34.22 -17.44 -23.96
CA SER A 498 34.08 -18.57 -24.87
C SER A 498 32.99 -19.59 -24.47
N GLN A 499 32.55 -19.64 -23.21
CA GLN A 499 31.58 -20.62 -22.72
C GLN A 499 30.37 -19.99 -22.02
N THR A 500 30.28 -18.66 -21.96
CA THR A 500 29.18 -17.95 -21.29
C THR A 500 28.50 -16.97 -22.24
N ILE A 501 27.18 -17.07 -22.34
CA ILE A 501 26.32 -16.14 -23.09
C ILE A 501 25.39 -15.42 -22.11
N LEU A 502 25.17 -14.13 -22.32
CA LEU A 502 24.15 -13.35 -21.65
C LEU A 502 23.02 -13.03 -22.63
N LEU A 503 21.79 -13.33 -22.23
CA LEU A 503 20.57 -12.98 -22.96
C LEU A 503 19.81 -11.92 -22.17
N THR A 504 19.41 -10.84 -22.85
CA THR A 504 18.66 -9.72 -22.26
C THR A 504 17.27 -9.66 -22.86
N PHE A 505 16.24 -9.61 -22.01
CA PHE A 505 14.84 -9.56 -22.40
C PHE A 505 14.18 -8.23 -22.00
N ASP A 506 13.08 -7.87 -22.66
CA ASP A 506 12.25 -6.72 -22.29
C ASP A 506 11.37 -7.00 -21.06
N ASP A 507 11.29 -8.27 -20.64
CA ASP A 507 10.46 -8.74 -19.54
C ASP A 507 11.22 -9.66 -18.56
N PHE A 508 10.60 -9.93 -17.42
CA PHE A 508 11.10 -10.82 -16.38
C PHE A 508 10.84 -12.28 -16.73
N MET A 509 11.92 -13.04 -16.88
CA MET A 509 11.84 -14.44 -17.29
C MET A 509 11.50 -15.36 -16.12
N ASN A 510 10.72 -16.39 -16.42
CA ASN A 510 10.45 -17.49 -15.50
C ASN A 510 11.69 -18.37 -15.38
N ARG A 511 12.24 -18.45 -14.15
CA ARG A 511 13.42 -19.25 -13.82
C ARG A 511 13.29 -20.72 -14.23
N ALA A 512 12.14 -21.35 -13.98
CA ALA A 512 11.96 -22.76 -14.30
C ALA A 512 11.97 -23.01 -15.82
N SER A 513 11.42 -22.08 -16.61
CA SER A 513 11.50 -22.13 -18.08
C SER A 513 12.92 -21.90 -18.59
N ALA A 514 13.68 -20.99 -17.96
CA ALA A 514 15.07 -20.70 -18.31
C ALA A 514 15.99 -21.90 -18.01
N GLN A 515 15.74 -22.64 -16.93
CA GLN A 515 16.48 -23.84 -16.55
C GLN A 515 16.17 -25.07 -17.43
N GLN A 516 15.15 -25.02 -18.29
CA GLN A 516 14.95 -26.04 -19.33
C GLN A 516 15.90 -25.77 -20.49
N ILE A 517 17.06 -26.43 -20.52
CA ILE A 517 18.10 -26.17 -21.53
C ILE A 517 17.62 -26.36 -22.98
N ASP A 518 16.59 -27.17 -23.25
CA ASP A 518 16.02 -27.33 -24.61
C ASP A 518 15.39 -26.04 -25.18
N ASN A 519 15.08 -25.07 -24.30
CA ASN A 519 14.55 -23.76 -24.67
C ASN A 519 15.60 -22.83 -25.27
N ILE A 520 16.89 -23.08 -25.01
CA ILE A 520 18.00 -22.27 -25.48
C ILE A 520 19.04 -23.20 -26.12
N GLY A 521 19.24 -23.09 -27.41
CA GLY A 521 20.21 -23.94 -28.11
C GLY A 521 20.68 -23.32 -29.41
N PHE A 522 21.28 -24.14 -30.28
CA PHE A 522 21.79 -23.68 -31.57
C PHE A 522 21.11 -24.43 -32.70
N ALA A 523 20.98 -23.81 -33.87
CA ALA A 523 20.31 -24.40 -35.03
C ALA A 523 20.92 -25.75 -35.44
N ASP A 524 22.25 -25.86 -35.37
CA ASP A 524 23.01 -27.08 -35.67
C ASP A 524 23.25 -27.97 -34.42
N ASN A 525 22.59 -27.65 -33.30
CA ASN A 525 22.73 -28.27 -31.98
C ASN A 525 24.17 -28.26 -31.43
N LYS A 526 25.01 -27.31 -31.86
CA LYS A 526 26.36 -27.11 -31.33
C LYS A 526 26.70 -25.61 -31.20
N PRO A 527 27.42 -25.20 -30.13
CA PRO A 527 27.80 -26.01 -28.96
C PRO A 527 26.59 -26.42 -28.12
N GLU A 528 26.74 -27.41 -27.23
CA GLU A 528 25.67 -27.81 -26.32
C GLU A 528 25.55 -26.81 -25.16
N VAL A 529 24.32 -26.58 -24.70
CA VAL A 529 24.05 -25.78 -23.49
C VAL A 529 24.15 -26.70 -22.27
N GLU A 530 25.12 -26.42 -21.39
CA GLU A 530 25.31 -27.15 -20.13
C GLU A 530 24.28 -26.72 -19.08
N ASN A 531 24.04 -25.41 -18.99
CA ASN A 531 23.14 -24.82 -18.00
C ASN A 531 22.61 -23.47 -18.51
N ALA A 532 21.39 -23.12 -18.16
CA ALA A 532 20.90 -21.75 -18.28
C ALA A 532 20.10 -21.38 -17.03
N ASP A 533 20.28 -20.16 -16.53
CA ASP A 533 19.53 -19.67 -15.39
C ASP A 533 19.38 -18.15 -15.44
N VAL A 534 18.32 -17.63 -14.81
CA VAL A 534 18.15 -16.18 -14.68
C VAL A 534 19.19 -15.62 -13.70
N ALA A 535 19.76 -14.45 -14.02
CA ALA A 535 20.77 -13.81 -13.19
C ALA A 535 20.21 -13.53 -11.78
N LEU A 536 21.05 -13.68 -10.75
CA LEU A 536 20.64 -13.63 -9.35
C LEU A 536 19.93 -12.33 -8.95
N PHE A 537 20.32 -11.21 -9.55
CA PHE A 537 19.81 -9.88 -9.22
C PHE A 537 18.99 -9.23 -10.35
N ASN A 538 18.83 -9.91 -11.49
CA ASN A 538 18.04 -9.39 -12.60
C ASN A 538 17.44 -10.53 -13.42
N SER A 539 16.16 -10.83 -13.21
CA SER A 539 15.47 -11.90 -13.94
C SER A 539 15.12 -11.58 -15.40
N ARG A 540 15.44 -10.38 -15.90
CA ARG A 540 15.43 -10.08 -17.34
C ARG A 540 16.68 -10.57 -18.06
N LEU A 541 17.67 -11.03 -17.31
CA LEU A 541 18.90 -11.57 -17.83
C LEU A 541 18.92 -13.09 -17.64
N ILE A 542 19.23 -13.84 -18.70
CA ILE A 542 19.54 -15.27 -18.61
C ILE A 542 21.03 -15.45 -18.89
N VAL A 543 21.73 -16.10 -17.97
CA VAL A 543 23.11 -16.53 -18.14
C VAL A 543 23.10 -17.97 -18.62
N VAL A 544 23.70 -18.22 -19.77
CA VAL A 544 23.79 -19.53 -20.42
C VAL A 544 25.24 -19.98 -20.39
N LYS A 545 25.49 -21.18 -19.87
CA LYS A 545 26.77 -21.86 -19.87
C LYS A 545 26.79 -22.95 -20.93
N LEU A 546 27.86 -23.01 -21.68
CA LEU A 546 28.07 -23.94 -22.78
C LEU A 546 29.00 -25.08 -22.35
N ALA A 547 28.75 -26.28 -22.86
CA ALA A 547 29.60 -27.44 -22.63
C ALA A 547 30.91 -27.38 -23.42
N GLU A 548 30.90 -26.69 -24.57
CA GLU A 548 32.07 -26.48 -25.41
C GLU A 548 32.31 -25.00 -25.71
N PRO A 549 33.58 -24.58 -25.87
CA PRO A 549 33.91 -23.20 -26.19
C PRO A 549 33.45 -22.81 -27.60
N LEU A 550 32.96 -21.58 -27.71
CA LEU A 550 32.66 -20.88 -28.95
C LEU A 550 33.96 -20.62 -29.74
N SER A 551 33.86 -20.73 -31.06
CA SER A 551 34.90 -20.37 -32.02
C SER A 551 34.66 -18.97 -32.55
N ALA A 552 35.73 -18.19 -32.72
CA ALA A 552 35.66 -16.85 -33.28
C ALA A 552 35.69 -16.81 -34.83
N LEU A 553 35.71 -17.98 -35.51
CA LEU A 553 35.84 -18.05 -36.97
C LEU A 553 34.51 -17.88 -37.72
N SER A 554 33.36 -18.09 -37.07
CA SER A 554 32.05 -18.06 -37.73
C SER A 554 30.93 -17.76 -36.74
N PRO A 555 29.83 -17.12 -37.17
CA PRO A 555 28.67 -16.90 -36.33
C PRO A 555 27.95 -18.20 -36.00
N TYR A 556 27.32 -18.22 -34.83
CA TYR A 556 26.40 -19.25 -34.38
C TYR A 556 24.95 -18.81 -34.60
N LEU A 557 24.08 -19.71 -35.02
CA LEU A 557 22.64 -19.46 -35.07
C LEU A 557 22.00 -19.88 -33.74
N LEU A 558 21.89 -18.94 -32.80
CA LEU A 558 21.29 -19.14 -31.49
C LEU A 558 19.76 -19.19 -31.64
N ARG A 559 19.14 -20.29 -31.18
CA ARG A 559 17.70 -20.55 -31.15
C ARG A 559 17.18 -20.40 -29.72
N ILE A 560 16.13 -19.61 -29.56
CA ILE A 560 15.39 -19.42 -28.31
C ILE A 560 13.93 -19.76 -28.57
N GLN A 561 13.36 -20.65 -27.77
CA GLN A 561 11.99 -21.17 -27.89
C GLN A 561 11.47 -21.55 -26.51
N GLY A 562 10.16 -21.57 -26.30
CA GLY A 562 9.55 -22.16 -25.09
C GLY A 562 9.88 -21.47 -23.76
N LEU A 563 10.68 -20.40 -23.75
CA LEU A 563 10.89 -19.57 -22.57
C LEU A 563 9.62 -18.81 -22.27
N THR A 564 9.30 -18.67 -20.99
CA THR A 564 8.16 -17.88 -20.56
C THR A 564 8.59 -16.74 -19.65
N ASP A 565 7.81 -15.67 -19.64
CA ASP A 565 7.89 -14.68 -18.56
C ASP A 565 7.33 -15.27 -17.25
N LYS A 566 7.40 -14.49 -16.17
CA LYS A 566 6.82 -14.85 -14.85
C LYS A 566 5.30 -15.09 -14.90
N ASN A 567 4.62 -14.55 -15.91
CA ASN A 567 3.18 -14.66 -16.13
C ASN A 567 2.80 -15.86 -17.02
N ASN A 568 3.79 -16.64 -17.45
CA ASN A 568 3.70 -17.79 -18.35
C ASN A 568 3.31 -17.46 -19.80
N ASN A 569 3.50 -16.21 -20.24
CA ASN A 569 3.43 -15.91 -21.67
C ASN A 569 4.69 -16.43 -22.35
N ASN A 570 4.49 -17.18 -23.44
CA ASN A 570 5.58 -17.82 -24.16
C ASN A 570 6.23 -16.83 -25.14
N ILE A 571 7.56 -16.79 -25.15
CA ILE A 571 8.31 -16.04 -26.16
C ILE A 571 7.93 -16.51 -27.56
N ARG A 572 7.99 -15.61 -28.52
CA ARG A 572 8.01 -16.01 -29.92
C ARG A 572 9.35 -16.67 -30.25
N ASP A 573 9.31 -17.88 -30.78
CA ASP A 573 10.51 -18.58 -31.27
C ASP A 573 11.38 -17.65 -32.12
N THR A 574 12.64 -17.51 -31.71
CA THR A 574 13.59 -16.54 -32.24
C THR A 574 14.91 -17.23 -32.57
N THR A 575 15.43 -16.98 -33.76
CA THR A 575 16.77 -17.41 -34.16
C THR A 575 17.57 -16.18 -34.58
N LEU A 576 18.78 -16.01 -34.03
CA LEU A 576 19.66 -14.89 -34.34
C LEU A 576 21.13 -15.33 -34.50
N SER A 577 21.92 -14.52 -35.20
CA SER A 577 23.37 -14.71 -35.29
C SER A 577 24.05 -14.20 -34.02
N LEU A 578 24.76 -15.08 -33.32
CA LEU A 578 25.63 -14.79 -32.19
C LEU A 578 27.08 -14.87 -32.66
N TYR A 579 27.89 -13.87 -32.33
CA TYR A 579 29.33 -13.87 -32.57
C TYR A 579 30.08 -13.96 -31.24
N TYR A 580 31.19 -14.71 -31.23
CA TYR A 580 32.15 -14.71 -30.14
C TYR A 580 33.41 -13.98 -30.62
N GLY A 581 33.75 -12.88 -29.95
CA GLY A 581 34.98 -12.14 -30.21
C GLY A 581 36.09 -12.58 -29.27
N VAL A 582 37.28 -12.88 -29.81
CA VAL A 582 38.50 -13.05 -28.99
C VAL A 582 39.12 -11.69 -28.68
N ILE A 583 39.92 -11.63 -27.61
CA ILE A 583 40.79 -10.48 -27.35
C ILE A 583 41.78 -10.39 -28.53
N PRO A 584 41.90 -9.23 -29.18
CA PRO A 584 42.86 -9.05 -30.27
C PRO A 584 44.29 -9.14 -29.76
N GLY A 585 45.12 -9.88 -30.49
CA GLY A 585 46.57 -9.88 -30.33
C GLY A 585 47.24 -8.94 -31.33
N VAL A 586 48.56 -8.85 -31.23
CA VAL A 586 49.39 -8.04 -32.13
C VAL A 586 49.14 -8.41 -33.59
N GLY A 587 48.76 -7.43 -34.41
CA GLY A 587 48.47 -7.60 -35.84
C GLY A 587 47.04 -8.03 -36.17
N ASP A 588 46.20 -8.38 -35.17
CA ASP A 588 44.79 -8.70 -35.41
C ASP A 588 43.94 -7.43 -35.65
N LEU A 589 44.17 -6.39 -34.86
CA LEU A 589 43.42 -5.13 -34.87
C LEU A 589 44.38 -3.97 -35.17
N VAL A 590 44.10 -3.21 -36.23
CA VAL A 590 44.99 -2.13 -36.70
C VAL A 590 44.25 -0.81 -36.82
N LEU A 591 44.98 0.29 -36.60
CA LEU A 591 44.50 1.63 -36.92
C LEU A 591 44.45 1.77 -38.45
N SER A 592 43.29 2.16 -38.98
CA SER A 592 43.10 2.39 -40.42
C SER A 592 42.95 3.87 -40.75
N GLU A 593 42.35 4.67 -39.88
CA GLU A 593 42.07 6.08 -40.16
C GLU A 593 42.00 6.90 -38.86
N VAL A 594 42.49 8.13 -38.88
CA VAL A 594 42.41 9.06 -37.73
C VAL A 594 42.03 10.45 -38.21
N LEU A 595 40.98 11.03 -37.61
CA LEU A 595 40.63 12.44 -37.72
C LEU A 595 40.88 13.13 -36.37
N PHE A 596 41.80 14.11 -36.39
CA PHE A 596 42.24 14.86 -35.21
C PHE A 596 41.99 16.38 -35.33
N TYR A 597 41.37 16.83 -36.44
CA TYR A 597 40.97 18.21 -36.63
C TYR A 597 39.60 18.32 -37.32
N PRO A 598 38.50 17.98 -36.64
CA PRO A 598 37.17 17.86 -37.23
C PRO A 598 36.59 19.21 -37.65
N ASN A 599 35.57 19.15 -38.53
CA ASN A 599 34.75 20.31 -38.89
C ASN A 599 34.11 20.97 -37.66
N SER A 600 33.76 22.25 -37.76
CA SER A 600 33.09 22.95 -36.65
C SER A 600 31.81 22.22 -36.23
N GLY A 601 31.71 21.81 -34.98
CA GLY A 601 30.59 20.99 -34.46
C GLY A 601 30.70 19.50 -34.80
N GLY A 602 31.82 19.05 -35.35
CA GLY A 602 32.21 17.65 -35.46
C GLY A 602 33.05 17.18 -34.30
N PHE A 603 33.44 15.92 -34.38
CA PHE A 603 34.16 15.20 -33.34
C PHE A 603 35.32 14.43 -33.97
N ASP A 604 36.37 14.23 -33.18
CA ASP A 604 37.48 13.36 -33.54
C ASP A 604 36.97 11.93 -33.77
N PHE A 605 37.65 11.18 -34.63
CA PHE A 605 37.39 9.75 -34.74
C PHE A 605 38.67 8.94 -34.96
N ILE A 606 38.64 7.71 -34.48
CA ILE A 606 39.65 6.68 -34.74
C ILE A 606 38.94 5.51 -35.40
N GLU A 607 39.46 5.03 -36.52
CA GLU A 607 38.96 3.85 -37.20
C GLU A 607 39.87 2.64 -36.97
N LEU A 608 39.22 1.50 -36.75
CA LEU A 608 39.85 0.21 -36.57
C LEU A 608 39.48 -0.75 -37.70
N TYR A 609 40.46 -1.52 -38.15
CA TYR A 609 40.30 -2.63 -39.09
C TYR A 609 40.68 -3.95 -38.43
N ASN A 610 39.86 -4.97 -38.63
CA ASN A 610 40.19 -6.35 -38.24
C ASN A 610 40.95 -7.04 -39.38
N ALA A 611 42.28 -7.14 -39.22
CA ALA A 611 43.19 -7.78 -40.16
C ALA A 611 43.29 -9.31 -39.97
N SER A 612 42.60 -9.88 -38.98
CA SER A 612 42.57 -11.31 -38.71
C SER A 612 41.43 -12.03 -39.43
N ASP A 613 41.43 -13.37 -39.37
CA ASP A 613 40.34 -14.24 -39.82
C ASP A 613 39.32 -14.57 -38.71
N ARG A 614 39.47 -13.95 -37.53
CA ARG A 614 38.62 -14.16 -36.34
C ARG A 614 37.81 -12.91 -36.04
N ALA A 615 36.64 -13.08 -35.46
CA ALA A 615 35.90 -11.99 -34.84
C ALA A 615 36.64 -11.51 -33.58
N LEU A 616 36.74 -10.19 -33.39
CA LEU A 616 37.49 -9.56 -32.31
C LEU A 616 36.53 -8.79 -31.39
N GLN A 617 36.66 -8.99 -30.08
CA GLN A 617 35.92 -8.22 -29.08
C GLN A 617 36.63 -6.88 -28.86
N LEU A 618 35.91 -5.77 -29.00
CA LEU A 618 36.45 -4.43 -28.77
C LEU A 618 36.29 -3.94 -27.33
N LYS A 619 35.47 -4.61 -26.52
CA LYS A 619 35.35 -4.27 -25.10
C LYS A 619 36.72 -4.30 -24.40
N ASN A 620 36.99 -3.27 -23.61
CA ASN A 620 38.24 -3.06 -22.87
C ASN A 620 39.47 -2.79 -23.74
N ILE A 621 39.29 -2.49 -25.03
CA ILE A 621 40.35 -1.88 -25.84
C ILE A 621 40.59 -0.46 -25.33
N VAL A 622 41.85 -0.09 -25.18
CA VAL A 622 42.28 1.21 -24.67
C VAL A 622 42.91 2.01 -25.80
N PHE A 623 42.43 3.24 -25.97
CA PHE A 623 43.11 4.28 -26.75
C PHE A 623 43.86 5.18 -25.79
N ALA A 624 45.19 5.22 -25.90
CA ALA A 624 46.01 6.14 -25.13
C ALA A 624 46.55 7.26 -26.03
N ASN A 625 46.39 8.50 -25.59
CA ASN A 625 47.14 9.64 -26.11
C ASN A 625 48.22 10.03 -25.09
N LEU A 626 49.48 9.72 -25.41
CA LEU A 626 50.60 9.91 -24.49
C LEU A 626 50.96 11.39 -24.27
N ASP A 627 50.73 12.24 -25.26
CA ASP A 627 51.05 13.67 -25.15
C ASP A 627 50.09 14.38 -24.18
N ASN A 628 48.85 13.91 -24.14
CA ASN A 628 47.82 14.40 -23.23
C ASN A 628 47.75 13.61 -21.92
N ASN A 629 48.54 12.53 -21.77
CA ASN A 629 48.48 11.59 -20.65
C ASN A 629 47.03 11.17 -20.33
N SER A 630 46.29 10.81 -21.38
CA SER A 630 44.86 10.48 -21.35
C SER A 630 44.64 9.12 -22.00
N GLU A 631 43.74 8.34 -21.42
CA GLU A 631 43.36 7.01 -21.89
C GLU A 631 41.83 6.91 -21.87
N GLU A 632 41.25 6.37 -22.93
CA GLU A 632 39.83 6.01 -22.97
C GLU A 632 39.64 4.54 -23.31
N VAL A 633 38.63 3.94 -22.67
CA VAL A 633 38.35 2.51 -22.77
C VAL A 633 37.04 2.28 -23.49
N VAL A 634 37.04 1.41 -24.50
CA VAL A 634 35.83 0.98 -25.19
C VAL A 634 34.97 0.14 -24.24
N SER A 635 33.82 0.69 -23.82
CA SER A 635 32.91 0.03 -22.88
C SER A 635 31.93 -0.96 -23.54
N SER A 636 31.68 -0.79 -24.84
CA SER A 636 30.76 -1.60 -25.64
C SER A 636 31.28 -3.02 -25.87
N SER A 637 30.39 -4.02 -25.81
CA SER A 637 30.68 -5.42 -26.18
C SER A 637 30.66 -5.67 -27.69
N TYR A 638 30.99 -4.65 -28.48
CA TYR A 638 30.99 -4.72 -29.93
C TYR A 638 32.01 -5.72 -30.45
N VAL A 639 31.55 -6.65 -31.28
CA VAL A 639 32.39 -7.64 -31.96
C VAL A 639 32.63 -7.21 -33.40
N LEU A 640 33.89 -6.90 -33.72
CA LEU A 640 34.34 -6.54 -35.07
C LEU A 640 34.69 -7.82 -35.85
N LYS A 641 34.00 -8.08 -36.96
CA LYS A 641 34.21 -9.31 -37.75
C LYS A 641 35.47 -9.22 -38.58
N ALA A 642 35.97 -10.39 -38.99
CA ALA A 642 37.12 -10.51 -39.88
C ALA A 642 36.95 -9.65 -41.14
N GLY A 643 37.93 -8.80 -41.43
CA GLY A 643 37.94 -7.89 -42.57
C GLY A 643 36.94 -6.74 -42.53
N GLU A 644 36.22 -6.52 -41.41
CA GLU A 644 35.36 -5.34 -41.23
C GLU A 644 36.14 -4.15 -40.63
N TYR A 645 35.64 -2.95 -40.91
CA TYR A 645 36.08 -1.67 -40.36
C TYR A 645 35.05 -1.17 -39.36
N VAL A 646 35.46 -0.32 -38.41
CA VAL A 646 34.55 0.43 -37.55
C VAL A 646 35.17 1.77 -37.13
N ALA A 647 34.43 2.85 -37.32
CA ALA A 647 34.82 4.18 -36.84
C ALA A 647 34.27 4.43 -35.43
N LEU A 648 35.15 4.79 -34.51
CA LEU A 648 34.84 5.13 -33.12
C LEU A 648 34.87 6.65 -32.93
N CYS A 649 33.81 7.19 -32.31
CA CYS A 649 33.62 8.63 -32.14
C CYS A 649 32.61 8.91 -31.02
N GLU A 650 32.74 10.05 -30.33
CA GLU A 650 31.80 10.49 -29.28
C GLU A 650 30.36 10.69 -29.79
N ASP A 651 30.19 11.19 -31.02
CA ASP A 651 28.89 11.35 -31.68
C ASP A 651 28.91 10.80 -33.12
N THR A 652 28.51 9.54 -33.25
CA THR A 652 28.42 8.88 -34.56
C THR A 652 27.33 9.46 -35.46
N THR A 653 26.34 10.16 -34.92
CA THR A 653 25.29 10.81 -35.72
C THR A 653 25.86 12.06 -36.37
N ALA A 654 26.57 12.89 -35.60
CA ALA A 654 27.30 14.04 -36.14
C ALA A 654 28.29 13.61 -37.24
N LEU A 655 29.07 12.56 -36.99
CA LEU A 655 30.04 12.04 -37.96
C LEU A 655 29.37 11.62 -39.29
N LYS A 656 28.28 10.85 -39.22
CA LYS A 656 27.50 10.43 -40.41
C LYS A 656 26.88 11.59 -41.19
N THR A 657 26.60 12.72 -40.54
CA THR A 657 26.06 13.90 -41.22
C THR A 657 27.13 14.75 -41.91
N GLN A 658 28.39 14.62 -41.49
CA GLN A 658 29.50 15.39 -42.04
C GLN A 658 30.13 14.74 -43.28
N TYR A 659 30.10 13.42 -43.36
CA TYR A 659 30.76 12.67 -44.44
C TYR A 659 29.78 11.83 -45.27
N PRO A 660 30.06 11.62 -46.57
CA PRO A 660 29.26 10.75 -47.43
C PRO A 660 29.54 9.27 -47.11
N VAL A 661 28.75 8.70 -46.19
CA VAL A 661 28.97 7.34 -45.69
C VAL A 661 28.09 6.29 -46.41
N PRO A 662 28.66 5.15 -46.87
CA PRO A 662 27.88 4.10 -47.50
C PRO A 662 27.06 3.28 -46.49
N ALA A 663 26.01 2.61 -46.95
CA ALA A 663 25.11 1.85 -46.07
C ALA A 663 25.79 0.68 -45.32
N HIS A 664 26.94 0.20 -45.81
CA HIS A 664 27.71 -0.85 -45.16
C HIS A 664 28.75 -0.33 -44.16
N ALA A 665 28.91 0.99 -44.02
CA ALA A 665 29.82 1.56 -43.03
C ALA A 665 29.37 1.20 -41.60
N ARG A 666 30.34 1.06 -40.69
CA ARG A 666 30.11 0.70 -39.28
C ARG A 666 30.66 1.77 -38.36
N PHE A 667 29.88 2.07 -37.34
CA PHE A 667 30.20 3.10 -36.37
C PHE A 667 29.95 2.54 -34.98
N LEU A 668 30.81 2.89 -34.06
CA LEU A 668 30.67 2.58 -32.65
C LEU A 668 30.82 3.87 -31.86
N GLN A 669 29.78 4.25 -31.13
CA GLN A 669 29.88 5.42 -30.26
C GLN A 669 30.78 5.09 -29.07
N SER A 670 31.85 5.87 -28.89
CA SER A 670 32.84 5.69 -27.83
C SER A 670 33.53 7.02 -27.55
N GLU A 671 33.83 7.27 -26.28
CA GLU A 671 34.76 8.33 -25.89
C GLU A 671 36.16 8.03 -26.45
N LEU A 672 36.90 9.09 -26.77
CA LEU A 672 38.27 9.03 -27.26
C LEU A 672 39.15 9.95 -26.42
N PRO A 673 40.44 9.62 -26.23
CA PRO A 673 41.35 10.57 -25.61
C PRO A 673 41.40 11.82 -26.50
N PRO A 674 41.49 13.04 -25.93
CA PRO A 674 41.53 14.26 -26.72
C PRO A 674 42.66 14.19 -27.75
N LEU A 675 42.36 14.44 -29.03
CA LEU A 675 43.36 14.51 -30.08
C LEU A 675 43.70 15.98 -30.35
N ASN A 676 44.98 16.34 -30.26
CA ASN A 676 45.44 17.68 -30.60
C ASN A 676 45.36 17.88 -32.12
N ALA A 677 45.07 19.09 -32.57
CA ALA A 677 44.89 19.42 -33.99
C ALA A 677 46.19 19.51 -34.80
N ASP A 678 47.34 19.54 -34.14
CA ASP A 678 48.68 19.70 -34.72
C ASP A 678 49.45 18.37 -34.76
N GLU A 679 49.69 17.74 -33.61
CA GLU A 679 50.40 16.45 -33.53
C GLU A 679 50.00 15.63 -32.30
N GLY A 680 50.24 14.32 -32.37
CA GLY A 680 50.04 13.46 -31.20
C GLY A 680 50.44 12.01 -31.43
N LEU A 681 50.45 11.22 -30.36
CA LEU A 681 50.76 9.79 -30.38
C LEU A 681 49.60 8.96 -29.80
N ILE A 682 48.93 8.23 -30.70
CA ILE A 682 47.88 7.27 -30.36
C ILE A 682 48.50 5.89 -30.16
N GLN A 683 48.12 5.22 -29.08
CA GLN A 683 48.42 3.80 -28.85
C GLN A 683 47.12 3.02 -28.67
N LEU A 684 47.04 1.88 -29.35
CA LEU A 684 45.95 0.93 -29.24
C LEU A 684 46.44 -0.24 -28.38
N ILE A 685 45.78 -0.50 -27.26
CA ILE A 685 46.20 -1.48 -26.26
C ILE A 685 45.03 -2.43 -25.96
N ASN A 686 45.31 -3.73 -25.85
CA ASN A 686 44.30 -4.70 -25.43
C ASN A 686 44.13 -4.76 -23.90
N SER A 687 43.13 -5.51 -23.46
CA SER A 687 42.84 -5.71 -22.03
C SER A 687 43.96 -6.40 -21.24
N ASP A 688 44.86 -7.10 -21.92
CA ASP A 688 46.02 -7.77 -21.31
C ASP A 688 47.23 -6.82 -21.19
N GLY A 689 47.10 -5.58 -21.67
CA GLY A 689 48.14 -4.56 -21.67
C GLY A 689 49.14 -4.68 -22.83
N GLU A 690 48.84 -5.50 -23.84
CA GLU A 690 49.66 -5.60 -25.05
C GLU A 690 49.31 -4.46 -26.02
N MET A 691 50.33 -3.77 -26.52
CA MET A 691 50.16 -2.78 -27.57
C MET A 691 49.87 -3.49 -28.89
N LEU A 692 48.74 -3.18 -29.50
CA LEU A 692 48.27 -3.77 -30.76
C LEU A 692 48.75 -2.98 -31.96
N ASP A 693 48.73 -1.65 -31.84
CA ASP A 693 49.16 -0.72 -32.87
C ASP A 693 49.45 0.65 -32.26
N THR A 694 50.10 1.53 -33.02
CA THR A 694 50.36 2.91 -32.62
C THR A 694 50.47 3.80 -33.85
N PHE A 695 50.07 5.05 -33.71
CA PHE A 695 50.22 6.06 -34.75
C PHE A 695 50.65 7.41 -34.16
N SER A 696 51.82 7.88 -34.59
CA SER A 696 52.24 9.27 -34.37
C SER A 696 51.73 10.11 -35.53
N TYR A 697 50.70 10.93 -35.30
CA TYR A 697 50.11 11.79 -36.31
C TYR A 697 50.67 13.21 -36.21
N HIS A 698 50.67 13.93 -37.33
CA HIS A 698 51.04 15.35 -37.39
C HIS A 698 50.32 15.97 -38.59
N GLU A 699 49.86 17.21 -38.48
CA GLU A 699 49.15 17.95 -39.52
C GLU A 699 49.92 18.09 -40.84
N ASP A 700 51.26 18.09 -40.81
CA ASP A 700 52.12 18.18 -41.98
C ASP A 700 52.21 16.86 -42.76
N ARG A 701 51.59 15.79 -42.25
CA ARG A 701 51.36 14.55 -43.01
C ARG A 701 50.20 14.67 -43.99
N HIS A 702 49.36 15.71 -43.89
CA HIS A 702 48.37 15.98 -44.92
C HIS A 702 49.02 16.43 -46.23
N HIS A 703 48.31 16.24 -47.33
CA HIS A 703 48.77 16.65 -48.66
C HIS A 703 49.19 18.13 -48.66
N PRO A 704 50.38 18.51 -49.19
CA PRO A 704 50.90 19.88 -49.16
C PRO A 704 50.05 20.96 -49.86
N LEU A 705 48.99 20.56 -50.56
CA LEU A 705 48.07 21.46 -51.27
C LEU A 705 46.83 21.80 -50.43
N LEU A 706 46.69 21.17 -49.26
CA LEU A 706 45.69 21.53 -48.27
C LEU A 706 46.30 22.59 -47.35
N ASP A 707 45.85 23.83 -47.51
CA ASP A 707 46.19 24.91 -46.60
C ASP A 707 45.71 24.58 -45.17
N SER A 708 46.34 25.18 -44.16
CA SER A 708 46.06 24.87 -42.74
C SER A 708 44.58 25.01 -42.35
N GLU A 709 43.84 25.91 -42.99
CA GLU A 709 42.40 26.08 -42.79
C GLU A 709 41.57 24.96 -43.46
N ASP A 710 42.04 24.43 -44.59
CA ASP A 710 41.38 23.39 -45.37
C ASP A 710 41.70 21.96 -44.86
N ARG A 711 42.68 21.81 -43.96
CA ARG A 711 42.95 20.55 -43.23
C ARG A 711 41.82 20.18 -42.27
N LYS A 712 40.93 21.13 -41.96
CA LYS A 712 39.79 20.90 -41.09
C LYS A 712 38.80 19.93 -41.74
N GLY A 713 38.48 18.84 -41.03
CA GLY A 713 37.62 17.77 -41.53
C GLY A 713 38.29 16.82 -42.52
N VAL A 714 39.62 16.83 -42.60
CA VAL A 714 40.38 15.88 -43.43
C VAL A 714 41.05 14.86 -42.51
N SER A 715 40.81 13.57 -42.73
CA SER A 715 41.45 12.51 -41.96
C SER A 715 42.81 12.11 -42.56
N LEU A 716 43.62 11.42 -41.76
CA LEU A 716 44.75 10.64 -42.27
C LEU A 716 44.32 9.17 -42.37
N GLU A 717 44.40 8.63 -43.58
CA GLU A 717 44.08 7.26 -43.95
C GLU A 717 45.37 6.45 -44.14
N ARG A 718 45.40 5.26 -43.58
CA ARG A 718 46.50 4.31 -43.76
C ARG A 718 46.40 3.61 -45.11
N ILE A 719 47.50 3.52 -45.84
CA ILE A 719 47.55 2.91 -47.17
C ILE A 719 47.68 1.38 -47.06
N CYS A 720 48.64 0.90 -46.27
CA CYS A 720 48.89 -0.51 -46.00
C CYS A 720 48.50 -0.86 -44.56
N LEU A 721 47.53 -1.75 -44.42
CA LEU A 721 46.93 -2.15 -43.14
C LEU A 721 47.78 -3.18 -42.37
N LYS A 722 49.04 -2.83 -42.07
CA LYS A 722 49.94 -3.60 -41.22
C LYS A 722 50.20 -2.86 -39.90
N ALA A 723 50.08 -3.58 -38.78
CA ALA A 723 50.38 -3.01 -37.46
C ALA A 723 51.81 -2.45 -37.36
N PHE A 724 51.97 -1.38 -36.58
CA PHE A 724 53.22 -0.66 -36.30
C PHE A 724 53.94 -0.03 -37.48
N ASP A 725 53.39 -0.09 -38.70
CA ASP A 725 53.95 0.61 -39.85
C ASP A 725 53.57 2.10 -39.79
N ASN A 726 54.45 2.87 -39.15
CA ASN A 726 54.33 4.32 -38.92
C ASN A 726 55.14 5.18 -39.90
N SER A 727 55.59 4.58 -41.00
CA SER A 727 56.29 5.33 -42.03
C SER A 727 55.45 6.53 -42.48
N THR A 728 56.11 7.66 -42.72
CA THR A 728 55.47 8.85 -43.30
C THR A 728 54.87 8.57 -44.68
N PHE A 729 55.29 7.48 -45.33
CA PHE A 729 54.76 7.07 -46.63
C PHE A 729 53.51 6.18 -46.53
N ASN A 730 53.14 5.70 -45.34
CA ASN A 730 52.03 4.76 -45.16
C ASN A 730 50.71 5.44 -44.74
N TRP A 731 50.70 6.77 -44.64
CA TRP A 731 49.54 7.57 -44.27
C TRP A 731 49.37 8.73 -45.25
N HIS A 732 48.13 9.01 -45.64
CA HIS A 732 47.82 10.07 -46.58
C HIS A 732 46.50 10.75 -46.24
N SER A 733 46.29 11.98 -46.71
CA SER A 733 44.98 12.65 -46.58
C SER A 733 43.87 11.82 -47.26
N GLY A 734 42.71 11.76 -46.62
CA GLY A 734 41.51 11.20 -47.25
C GLY A 734 41.12 11.95 -48.52
N ALA A 735 40.61 11.22 -49.51
CA ALA A 735 40.32 11.78 -50.83
C ALA A 735 39.10 12.71 -50.82
N ARG A 736 39.13 13.76 -51.66
CA ARG A 736 38.03 14.71 -51.77
C ARG A 736 36.72 14.05 -52.24
N ALA A 737 36.77 13.03 -53.11
CA ALA A 737 35.59 12.29 -53.52
C ALA A 737 34.89 11.53 -52.38
N GLY A 738 35.67 11.07 -51.39
CA GLY A 738 35.16 10.52 -50.14
C GLY A 738 34.67 11.58 -49.15
N GLY A 739 34.71 12.87 -49.51
CA GLY A 739 34.43 13.96 -48.58
C GLY A 739 35.57 14.20 -47.58
N PHE A 740 36.80 13.81 -47.92
CA PHE A 740 38.03 13.92 -47.13
C PHE A 740 38.18 12.97 -45.95
N ALA A 741 37.29 11.99 -45.79
CA ALA A 741 37.41 10.90 -44.83
C ALA A 741 36.57 9.68 -45.23
N SER A 742 36.91 8.50 -44.74
CA SER A 742 36.24 7.22 -45.03
C SER A 742 35.66 6.49 -43.80
N PRO A 743 35.00 7.19 -42.85
CA PRO A 743 34.70 6.59 -41.55
C PRO A 743 33.74 5.40 -41.66
N GLY A 744 34.19 4.28 -41.14
CA GLY A 744 33.47 3.02 -40.99
C GLY A 744 33.58 2.07 -42.19
N TYR A 745 34.42 2.35 -43.18
CA TYR A 745 34.59 1.54 -44.39
C TYR A 745 36.02 1.67 -44.96
N ALA A 746 36.31 0.95 -46.05
CA ALA A 746 37.67 0.93 -46.61
C ALA A 746 38.17 2.32 -47.04
N ASN A 747 39.42 2.62 -46.69
CA ASN A 747 40.11 3.87 -47.02
C ASN A 747 40.14 4.15 -48.53
N SER A 748 40.07 5.42 -48.89
CA SER A 748 40.11 5.87 -50.29
C SER A 748 41.45 5.57 -50.97
N ASN A 749 42.56 5.65 -50.24
CA ASN A 749 43.91 5.37 -50.74
C ASN A 749 44.42 3.97 -50.35
N GLN A 750 43.55 3.03 -50.05
CA GLN A 750 43.96 1.69 -49.59
C GLN A 750 44.63 0.89 -50.70
N MET A 751 45.78 0.30 -50.38
CA MET A 751 46.40 -0.72 -51.22
C MET A 751 45.94 -2.12 -50.79
N ILE A 752 45.22 -2.82 -51.67
CA ILE A 752 44.98 -4.26 -51.53
C ILE A 752 46.23 -4.99 -52.03
N GLN A 753 46.96 -5.66 -51.14
CA GLN A 753 48.20 -6.39 -51.49
C GLN A 753 48.00 -7.29 -52.71
N GLY A 754 48.87 -7.14 -53.72
CA GLY A 754 48.75 -7.90 -54.96
C GLY A 754 49.85 -7.68 -56.01
N LEU A 755 50.95 -7.00 -55.69
CA LEU A 755 52.02 -6.78 -56.66
C LEU A 755 53.11 -7.87 -56.59
N VAL A 756 53.68 -8.16 -57.77
CA VAL A 756 54.46 -9.35 -58.14
C VAL A 756 55.63 -9.66 -57.19
N GLN A 757 55.67 -10.88 -56.65
CA GLN A 757 56.67 -11.43 -55.68
C GLN A 757 58.16 -11.40 -56.09
N ASP A 758 58.53 -10.81 -57.24
CA ASP A 758 59.87 -10.92 -57.83
C ASP A 758 60.53 -9.56 -58.17
N GLN A 759 60.02 -8.42 -57.66
CA GLN A 759 60.65 -7.10 -57.84
C GLN A 759 60.98 -6.43 -56.51
N ILE A 760 62.17 -5.82 -56.40
CA ILE A 760 62.56 -5.03 -55.23
C ILE A 760 61.66 -3.79 -55.05
N LEU A 761 61.13 -3.24 -56.14
CA LEU A 761 60.22 -2.10 -56.15
C LEU A 761 59.12 -2.33 -57.20
N SER A 762 57.86 -2.37 -56.76
CA SER A 762 56.67 -2.55 -57.60
C SER A 762 55.67 -1.42 -57.39
N TYR A 763 55.05 -0.94 -58.46
CA TYR A 763 54.12 0.17 -58.43
C TYR A 763 53.28 0.23 -59.72
N GLU A 764 52.13 0.89 -59.65
CA GLU A 764 51.33 1.25 -60.82
C GLU A 764 51.97 2.45 -61.54
N LYS A 765 52.23 2.30 -62.83
CA LYS A 765 53.07 3.25 -63.56
C LYS A 765 52.44 4.65 -63.68
N VAL A 766 51.12 4.73 -63.65
CA VAL A 766 50.35 5.95 -63.88
C VAL A 766 49.60 6.28 -62.59
N PHE A 767 49.59 7.55 -62.22
CA PHE A 767 48.80 8.06 -61.09
C PHE A 767 48.28 9.47 -61.44
N SER A 768 47.15 9.86 -60.87
CA SER A 768 46.46 11.12 -61.13
C SER A 768 46.01 11.79 -59.83
N PRO A 769 46.77 12.74 -59.27
CA PRO A 769 46.45 13.45 -58.02
C PRO A 769 45.35 14.50 -58.25
N ASN A 770 44.15 14.07 -58.67
CA ASN A 770 43.02 14.94 -59.02
C ASN A 770 41.96 15.03 -57.89
N GLY A 771 42.17 14.26 -56.81
CA GLY A 771 41.34 14.13 -55.63
C GLY A 771 40.05 13.34 -55.87
N ASP A 772 39.99 12.47 -56.87
CA ASP A 772 38.80 11.66 -57.18
C ASP A 772 38.73 10.34 -56.38
N GLY A 773 39.71 10.08 -55.52
CA GLY A 773 39.80 8.88 -54.69
C GLY A 773 40.32 7.65 -55.42
N MET A 774 40.78 7.78 -56.66
CA MET A 774 41.42 6.70 -57.40
C MET A 774 42.80 7.16 -57.89
N ASP A 775 43.82 6.36 -57.59
CA ASP A 775 45.20 6.58 -58.04
C ASP A 775 45.74 8.00 -57.77
N ASP A 776 45.28 8.63 -56.69
CA ASP A 776 45.63 10.01 -56.30
C ASP A 776 47.09 10.17 -55.89
N VAL A 777 47.75 9.05 -55.56
CA VAL A 777 49.13 9.01 -55.08
C VAL A 777 49.85 7.87 -55.78
N LEU A 778 51.09 8.10 -56.18
CA LEU A 778 51.94 7.03 -56.64
C LEU A 778 52.36 6.17 -55.45
N ILE A 779 51.77 4.99 -55.30
CA ILE A 779 52.14 4.04 -54.25
C ILE A 779 53.16 3.04 -54.80
N MET A 780 54.30 2.94 -54.13
CA MET A 780 55.38 2.02 -54.46
C MET A 780 55.62 1.06 -53.30
N GLU A 781 55.48 -0.23 -53.55
CA GLU A 781 55.82 -1.28 -52.59
C GLU A 781 57.27 -1.71 -52.81
N TYR A 782 58.04 -1.84 -51.72
CA TYR A 782 59.37 -2.44 -51.76
C TYR A 782 59.40 -3.77 -51.02
N GLN A 783 60.23 -4.68 -51.54
CA GLN A 783 60.52 -5.98 -50.93
C GLN A 783 62.04 -6.24 -50.95
N LEU A 784 62.60 -6.54 -49.79
CA LEU A 784 64.04 -6.70 -49.55
C LEU A 784 64.31 -8.02 -48.85
N GLU A 785 65.47 -8.60 -49.14
CA GLU A 785 65.88 -9.93 -48.66
C GLU A 785 66.19 -9.97 -47.15
N LYS A 786 66.54 -8.83 -46.54
CA LYS A 786 66.85 -8.66 -45.12
C LYS A 786 66.60 -7.20 -44.70
N PRO A 787 66.29 -6.94 -43.42
CA PRO A 787 66.12 -5.57 -42.92
C PRO A 787 67.48 -4.85 -42.83
N GLY A 788 67.47 -3.52 -42.68
CA GLY A 788 68.68 -2.73 -42.43
C GLY A 788 69.27 -2.03 -43.66
N PHE A 789 68.59 -2.09 -44.81
CA PHE A 789 68.94 -1.26 -45.96
C PHE A 789 68.62 0.20 -45.68
N LEU A 790 69.46 1.10 -46.19
CA LEU A 790 69.22 2.53 -46.27
C LEU A 790 68.75 2.89 -47.68
N LEU A 791 67.62 3.58 -47.80
CA LEU A 791 67.06 4.04 -49.07
C LEU A 791 67.26 5.54 -49.27
N SER A 792 67.75 5.92 -50.44
CA SER A 792 67.59 7.26 -50.99
C SER A 792 66.73 7.18 -52.24
N LEU A 793 65.61 7.90 -52.26
CA LEU A 793 64.67 7.94 -53.38
C LEU A 793 64.49 9.37 -53.87
N GLU A 794 64.76 9.57 -55.16
CA GLU A 794 64.69 10.87 -55.83
C GLU A 794 63.86 10.74 -57.12
N VAL A 795 63.09 11.78 -57.41
CA VAL A 795 62.28 11.92 -58.63
C VAL A 795 62.95 12.94 -59.55
N TYR A 796 63.06 12.62 -60.83
CA TYR A 796 63.66 13.47 -61.85
C TYR A 796 62.73 13.69 -63.04
N SER A 797 62.84 14.86 -63.69
CA SER A 797 62.20 15.09 -64.98
C SER A 797 62.90 14.29 -66.09
N THR A 798 62.29 14.18 -67.27
CA THR A 798 62.91 13.55 -68.45
C THR A 798 64.20 14.23 -68.92
N GLU A 799 64.40 15.50 -68.58
CA GLU A 799 65.60 16.28 -68.87
C GLU A 799 66.71 16.08 -67.81
N GLY A 800 66.44 15.30 -66.76
CA GLY A 800 67.40 14.98 -65.70
C GLY A 800 67.48 16.02 -64.57
N TYR A 801 66.54 16.96 -64.50
CA TYR A 801 66.43 17.87 -63.35
C TYR A 801 65.83 17.13 -62.16
N LYS A 802 66.41 17.31 -60.98
CA LYS A 802 65.85 16.75 -59.73
C LYS A 802 64.57 17.51 -59.39
N VAL A 803 63.46 16.79 -59.29
CA VAL A 803 62.11 17.31 -59.02
C VAL A 803 61.82 17.25 -57.52
N LYS A 804 61.96 16.07 -56.93
CA LYS A 804 61.69 15.85 -55.51
C LYS A 804 62.68 14.85 -54.92
N LYS A 805 63.12 15.10 -53.70
CA LYS A 805 63.79 14.13 -52.86
C LYS A 805 62.77 13.54 -51.90
N LEU A 806 62.32 12.32 -52.17
CA LEU A 806 61.31 11.66 -51.34
C LEU A 806 61.91 11.19 -50.01
N THR A 807 63.08 10.54 -50.06
CA THR A 807 63.81 10.18 -48.84
C THR A 807 65.33 10.16 -49.05
N ASN A 808 66.07 10.22 -47.95
CA ASN A 808 67.53 10.27 -47.92
C ASN A 808 68.11 9.39 -46.80
N ASN A 809 68.64 8.23 -47.16
CA ASN A 809 69.18 7.23 -46.23
C ASN A 809 68.17 6.79 -45.16
N GLU A 810 66.95 6.49 -45.56
CA GLU A 810 65.94 5.98 -44.65
C GLU A 810 66.12 4.48 -44.38
N LEU A 811 66.08 4.12 -43.10
CA LEU A 811 66.28 2.75 -42.66
C LEU A 811 65.02 1.93 -42.93
N LEU A 812 65.16 0.88 -43.73
CA LEU A 812 64.07 0.05 -44.18
C LEU A 812 63.99 -1.29 -43.45
N GLY A 813 62.76 -1.77 -43.30
CA GLY A 813 62.45 -3.17 -43.02
C GLY A 813 62.62 -4.05 -44.25
N THR A 814 62.10 -5.28 -44.21
CA THR A 814 62.09 -6.16 -45.38
C THR A 814 60.99 -5.83 -46.38
N HIS A 815 59.94 -5.14 -45.96
CA HIS A 815 58.83 -4.72 -46.82
C HIS A 815 58.28 -3.38 -46.32
N GLY A 816 57.69 -2.59 -47.22
CA GLY A 816 57.00 -1.36 -46.86
C GLY A 816 56.53 -0.60 -48.10
N VAL A 817 55.92 0.55 -47.88
CA VAL A 817 55.42 1.43 -48.93
C VAL A 817 56.19 2.75 -48.99
N LEU A 818 56.25 3.33 -50.17
CA LEU A 818 56.81 4.64 -50.48
C LEU A 818 55.77 5.36 -51.34
N THR A 819 55.58 6.66 -51.11
CA THR A 819 54.56 7.42 -51.82
C THR A 819 55.10 8.69 -52.46
N TRP A 820 54.50 9.09 -53.58
CA TRP A 820 54.70 10.40 -54.19
C TRP A 820 53.37 11.00 -54.61
N ASP A 821 53.14 12.23 -54.15
CA ASP A 821 51.96 13.07 -54.35
C ASP A 821 51.99 13.90 -55.65
N GLY A 822 52.99 13.72 -56.50
CA GLY A 822 53.13 14.50 -57.73
C GLY A 822 53.62 15.94 -57.54
N THR A 823 54.11 16.31 -56.35
CA THR A 823 54.68 17.65 -56.09
C THR A 823 56.21 17.66 -56.14
N ASN A 824 56.83 18.84 -56.12
CA ASN A 824 58.29 19.02 -56.02
C ASN A 824 58.78 19.32 -54.60
N ASP A 825 60.09 19.55 -54.43
CA ASP A 825 60.73 19.89 -53.13
C ASP A 825 60.13 21.16 -52.47
N ASN A 826 59.39 22.01 -53.19
CA ASN A 826 58.68 23.18 -52.64
C ASN A 826 57.20 22.91 -52.38
N GLY A 827 56.71 21.67 -52.53
CA GLY A 827 55.30 21.31 -52.39
C GLY A 827 54.40 21.76 -53.54
N LEU A 828 54.97 22.30 -54.63
CA LEU A 828 54.18 22.74 -55.79
C LEU A 828 53.87 21.56 -56.72
N PRO A 829 52.66 21.48 -57.31
CA PRO A 829 52.31 20.44 -58.27
C PRO A 829 53.23 20.49 -59.49
N GLU A 830 53.64 19.31 -59.95
CA GLU A 830 54.42 19.18 -61.17
C GLU A 830 53.55 19.08 -62.42
N ARG A 831 54.17 19.29 -63.58
CA ARG A 831 53.44 19.20 -64.85
C ARG A 831 53.14 17.75 -65.20
N MET A 832 51.98 17.50 -65.78
CA MET A 832 51.65 16.19 -66.34
C MET A 832 52.74 15.73 -67.32
N GLY A 833 53.19 14.49 -67.19
CA GLY A 833 54.33 13.97 -67.94
C GLY A 833 54.99 12.75 -67.32
N ILE A 834 56.09 12.32 -67.95
CA ILE A 834 56.89 11.18 -67.50
C ILE A 834 57.95 11.67 -66.52
N TYR A 835 58.11 10.96 -65.41
CA TYR A 835 59.13 11.20 -64.40
C TYR A 835 59.94 9.95 -64.15
N ILE A 836 61.21 10.11 -63.76
CA ILE A 836 62.14 9.03 -63.48
C ILE A 836 62.37 8.92 -61.97
N LEU A 837 61.96 7.79 -61.41
CA LEU A 837 62.26 7.38 -60.04
C LEU A 837 63.68 6.80 -59.99
N VAL A 838 64.51 7.30 -59.09
CA VAL A 838 65.86 6.81 -58.84
C VAL A 838 65.95 6.39 -57.38
N ALA A 839 65.90 5.08 -57.13
CA ALA A 839 65.99 4.49 -55.80
C ALA A 839 67.35 3.82 -55.61
N SER A 840 68.10 4.24 -54.60
CA SER A 840 69.38 3.65 -54.20
C SER A 840 69.23 3.00 -52.83
N PHE A 841 69.31 1.67 -52.78
CA PHE A 841 69.32 0.87 -51.56
C PHE A 841 70.76 0.49 -51.21
N PHE A 842 71.14 0.63 -49.95
CA PHE A 842 72.47 0.28 -49.44
C PHE A 842 72.38 -0.43 -48.09
N HIS A 843 72.93 -1.64 -47.99
CA HIS A 843 73.09 -2.33 -46.71
C HIS A 843 74.52 -2.13 -46.16
N PRO A 844 74.71 -1.95 -44.83
CA PRO A 844 76.04 -1.81 -44.24
C PRO A 844 77.02 -2.96 -44.54
N GLU A 845 76.50 -4.15 -44.85
CA GLU A 845 77.30 -5.33 -45.23
C GLU A 845 77.82 -5.28 -46.68
N GLY A 846 77.45 -4.26 -47.46
CA GLY A 846 78.00 -4.00 -48.80
C GLY A 846 77.00 -4.15 -49.95
N ASP A 847 75.82 -4.72 -49.72
CA ASP A 847 74.79 -4.92 -50.74
C ASP A 847 74.25 -3.56 -51.24
N ARG A 848 74.13 -3.43 -52.56
CA ARG A 848 73.69 -2.18 -53.23
C ARG A 848 72.75 -2.47 -54.39
N TYR A 849 71.60 -1.80 -54.39
CA TYR A 849 70.65 -1.82 -55.51
C TYR A 849 70.41 -0.40 -56.00
N LEU A 850 70.58 -0.17 -57.31
CA LEU A 850 70.19 1.09 -57.95
C LEU A 850 69.07 0.79 -58.94
N ILE A 851 67.87 1.25 -58.62
CA ILE A 851 66.67 1.07 -59.44
C ILE A 851 66.36 2.40 -60.11
N LYS A 852 66.22 2.37 -61.43
CA LYS A 852 65.72 3.48 -62.23
C LYS A 852 64.47 3.03 -62.95
N LYS A 853 63.35 3.65 -62.67
CA LYS A 853 62.08 3.32 -63.30
C LYS A 853 61.32 4.60 -63.65
N ASP A 854 60.40 4.53 -64.59
CA ASP A 854 59.60 5.66 -65.01
C ASP A 854 58.15 5.56 -64.51
N CYS A 855 57.57 6.69 -64.14
CA CYS A 855 56.16 6.84 -63.79
C CYS A 855 55.55 7.97 -64.62
N VAL A 856 54.23 8.02 -64.70
CA VAL A 856 53.46 9.01 -65.46
C VAL A 856 52.54 9.74 -64.49
N LEU A 857 52.74 11.05 -64.37
CA LEU A 857 51.81 11.95 -63.70
C LEU A 857 50.76 12.38 -64.74
N ALA A 858 49.51 11.98 -64.53
CA ALA A 858 48.39 12.23 -65.43
C ALA A 858 47.31 13.12 -64.77
N ASP A 859 46.46 13.73 -65.58
CA ASP A 859 45.33 14.54 -65.10
C ASP A 859 44.12 13.66 -64.76
N PHE A 860 43.85 12.67 -65.61
CA PHE A 860 42.81 11.65 -65.44
C PHE A 860 43.32 10.31 -65.99
N ILE A 861 42.86 9.22 -65.38
CA ILE A 861 43.07 7.85 -65.83
C ILE A 861 41.68 7.28 -66.20
N ASP A 862 41.54 6.79 -67.44
CA ASP A 862 40.28 6.23 -67.97
C ASP A 862 40.08 4.74 -67.62
#